data_AF-A0A957HLW9-F1
#
_entry.id   AF-A0A957HLW9-F1
#
_cell.length_a   1.000
_cell.length_b   1.000
_cell.length_c   1.000
_cell.angle_alpha   90.00
_cell.angle_beta   90.00
_cell.angle_gamma   90.00
#
_symmetry.space_group_name_H-M   'P 1'
#
loop_
_entity.id
_entity.type
_entity.pdbx_description
1 polymer ?
#
loop_
_entity_poly.entity_id
_entity_poly.type
_entity_poly.pdbx_seq_one_letter_code
_entity_poly.pdbx_strand_id
1 'polypeptide(L)'
;MEPSSTNISNQANQQVIVTVENPLPYGVFVRLDNGMQGYIRRREMSWEGNVDPRKLVEADQQIEAVIIKNTKHDGKLELSHRLTLPDPWYEFVANYRKGGVIDGCVKDIQPGGIFVEILPGVDGFVPLSQLASWPIQEPGELFWLDDKIEAVITQINTTKRNVRLSIRRRMKQQTAVHSIMEQLGTEEIIEPDDESFPFEPPEENSIENEISSRVDSIIVEQVGPVLIVEDGDDLRDSFVQWLRERGFQVSGACDVTTAMQQIENQCFGICFVDLDLPDVDGLTFIRHLRQKEHDSHVIVMSSSEWLVERAQDIEQAGVLTVLFKPLDLNEINNLLHQIGRGNSDTLHWQHSLSPGVESAYNSFQNLANMMQSGISFEQRLQRGLEQVFELTESEVGIIFYKDPISQTFSIKAQVGRAALNEDALFSLVDSPVKDVLRERLPIFEENVSTTAHRRFQKLLNLLPFESCIGIPLGDGIGSEYALFLFHRKRRAFSRYRLRDAQSVAVLLTVALERQALEQRIQAISSILLSGQLAAGFGHEINNKISAMEIQLRNIQMTCADLDNDSSRSVWQDRLTQAREAQNGILETVIDLKKTVRLFQNLTKGEHKPGVDVNQAIRQAHILLQPILSKEKIRLTLDLSPDLPPVPGSIMRLQQVFLNIMLNAVQHMTSHKDKERRLNIATTLTDRDNVRPLNVSITDTGTGIHKQLWQKIFDLGFSTRADGTGLGLFIARSLAESMGGHVYVERSFIPIGTIFVVELPIVKEKES
;
A
#
# COMPACT_ATOMS: atom_id res chain seq x y z
N MET A 1 -36.16 17.93 -77.49
CA MET A 1 -35.76 18.92 -76.47
C MET A 1 -34.84 18.20 -75.51
N GLU A 2 -33.54 18.38 -75.66
CA GLU A 2 -32.55 17.98 -74.67
C GLU A 2 -32.74 18.82 -73.40
N PRO A 3 -32.68 18.22 -72.19
CA PRO A 3 -32.28 18.93 -71.00
C PRO A 3 -30.80 18.65 -70.72
N SER A 4 -29.98 19.64 -71.08
CA SER A 4 -28.78 20.10 -70.36
C SER A 4 -27.96 19.06 -69.59
N SER A 5 -26.90 18.61 -70.24
CA SER A 5 -25.68 18.06 -69.65
C SER A 5 -25.01 19.08 -68.72
N THR A 6 -25.28 19.01 -67.42
CA THR A 6 -24.51 19.74 -66.41
C THR A 6 -23.10 19.12 -66.36
N ASN A 7 -22.08 19.93 -66.67
CA ASN A 7 -20.67 19.56 -66.65
C ASN A 7 -20.23 18.98 -65.29
N ILE A 8 -20.00 17.66 -65.23
CA ILE A 8 -19.47 16.94 -64.03
C ILE A 8 -17.92 16.97 -64.00
N SER A 9 -17.27 17.65 -64.94
CA SER A 9 -15.81 17.61 -65.10
C SER A 9 -15.00 18.54 -64.18
N ASN A 10 -15.63 19.38 -63.34
CA ASN A 10 -14.93 20.47 -62.63
C ASN A 10 -15.15 20.58 -61.10
N GLN A 11 -15.48 19.50 -60.41
CA GLN A 11 -15.76 19.50 -58.95
C GLN A 11 -14.60 19.06 -58.04
N ALA A 12 -13.36 18.96 -58.55
CA ALA A 12 -12.21 18.67 -57.68
C ALA A 12 -11.90 19.87 -56.77
N ASN A 13 -11.54 19.61 -55.50
CA ASN A 13 -11.31 20.59 -54.41
C ASN A 13 -12.54 21.36 -53.88
N GLN A 14 -13.76 20.91 -54.17
CA GLN A 14 -14.95 21.48 -53.54
C GLN A 14 -15.20 20.84 -52.16
N GLN A 15 -15.41 21.67 -51.13
CA GLN A 15 -15.86 21.24 -49.80
C GLN A 15 -17.36 20.96 -49.84
N VAL A 16 -17.76 19.79 -49.33
CA VAL A 16 -19.14 19.30 -49.32
C VAL A 16 -19.44 18.69 -47.96
N ILE A 17 -20.69 18.80 -47.52
CA ILE A 17 -21.19 18.07 -46.34
C ILE A 17 -21.65 16.70 -46.83
N VAL A 18 -21.25 15.64 -46.13
CA VAL A 18 -21.57 14.26 -46.48
C VAL A 18 -22.08 13.50 -45.26
N THR A 19 -23.09 12.66 -45.47
CA THR A 19 -23.65 11.80 -44.43
C THR A 19 -22.97 10.43 -44.48
N VAL A 20 -22.46 9.95 -43.34
CA VAL A 20 -21.80 8.64 -43.22
C VAL A 20 -22.84 7.52 -43.38
N GLU A 21 -22.72 6.70 -44.42
CA GLU A 21 -23.60 5.54 -44.61
C GLU A 21 -23.06 4.31 -43.87
N ASN A 22 -21.76 4.06 -43.99
CA ASN A 22 -21.15 2.87 -43.38
C ASN A 22 -19.66 3.07 -43.09
N PRO A 23 -19.25 3.17 -41.80
CA PRO A 23 -17.86 3.22 -41.42
C PRO A 23 -17.25 1.80 -41.39
N LEU A 24 -16.20 1.57 -42.18
CA LEU A 24 -15.47 0.29 -42.27
C LEU A 24 -14.03 0.46 -41.75
N PRO A 25 -13.34 -0.64 -41.36
CA PRO A 25 -11.97 -0.58 -40.83
C PRO A 25 -10.92 0.03 -41.77
N TYR A 26 -11.22 0.12 -43.08
CA TYR A 26 -10.32 0.58 -44.14
C TYR A 26 -10.77 1.88 -44.82
N GLY A 27 -11.95 2.41 -44.47
CA GLY A 27 -12.49 3.65 -45.01
C GLY A 27 -13.98 3.82 -44.71
N VAL A 28 -14.56 4.94 -45.13
CA VAL A 28 -15.95 5.31 -44.81
C VAL A 28 -16.72 5.56 -46.10
N PHE A 29 -17.86 4.89 -46.26
CA PHE A 29 -18.82 5.22 -47.31
C PHE A 29 -19.71 6.37 -46.84
N VAL A 30 -19.84 7.37 -47.69
CA VAL A 30 -20.58 8.60 -47.40
C VAL A 30 -21.51 8.94 -48.55
N ARG A 31 -22.58 9.67 -48.28
CA ARG A 31 -23.55 10.13 -49.26
C ARG A 31 -23.61 11.65 -49.25
N LEU A 32 -23.53 12.25 -50.43
CA LEU A 32 -23.69 13.69 -50.61
C LEU A 32 -25.18 14.05 -50.70
N ASP A 33 -25.53 15.30 -50.39
CA ASP A 33 -26.90 15.82 -50.47
C ASP A 33 -27.53 15.70 -51.87
N ASN A 34 -26.71 15.65 -52.93
CA ASN A 34 -27.15 15.45 -54.30
C ASN A 34 -27.44 13.97 -54.66
N GLY A 35 -27.40 13.07 -53.66
CA GLY A 35 -27.65 11.63 -53.82
C GLY A 35 -26.45 10.83 -54.35
N MET A 36 -25.30 11.45 -54.60
CA MET A 36 -24.10 10.74 -55.03
C MET A 36 -23.42 10.02 -53.87
N GLN A 37 -22.91 8.82 -54.13
CA GLN A 37 -22.10 8.07 -53.17
C GLN A 37 -20.62 8.46 -53.28
N GLY A 38 -19.98 8.56 -52.13
CA GLY A 38 -18.57 8.88 -51.95
C GLY A 38 -17.87 7.89 -51.02
N TYR A 39 -16.54 7.92 -51.06
CA TYR A 39 -15.69 7.08 -50.24
C TYR A 39 -14.49 7.87 -49.71
N ILE A 40 -14.30 7.83 -48.40
CA ILE A 40 -13.14 8.43 -47.71
C ILE A 40 -12.22 7.29 -47.29
N ARG A 41 -10.98 7.29 -47.81
CA ARG A 41 -9.95 6.30 -47.45
C ARG A 41 -9.49 6.54 -46.00
N ARG A 42 -9.10 5.49 -45.27
CA ARG A 42 -8.58 5.61 -43.89
C ARG A 42 -7.53 6.72 -43.69
N ARG A 43 -6.55 6.82 -44.60
CA ARG A 43 -5.49 7.86 -44.57
C ARG A 43 -5.97 9.30 -44.81
N GLU A 44 -7.19 9.46 -45.30
CA GLU A 44 -7.84 10.73 -45.61
C GLU A 44 -8.88 11.10 -44.53
N MET A 45 -8.98 10.33 -43.44
CA MET A 45 -9.86 10.64 -42.30
C MET A 45 -9.18 11.55 -41.26
N SER A 46 -7.88 11.40 -41.02
CA SER A 46 -7.11 12.19 -40.03
C SER A 46 -5.67 12.41 -40.48
N TRP A 47 -4.97 13.37 -39.86
CA TRP A 47 -3.55 13.64 -40.11
C TRP A 47 -2.62 12.51 -39.62
N GLU A 48 -3.02 11.76 -38.59
CA GLU A 48 -2.30 10.58 -38.08
C GLU A 48 -2.32 9.39 -39.06
N GLY A 49 -3.35 9.31 -39.92
CA GLY A 49 -3.46 8.35 -41.02
C GLY A 49 -3.68 6.87 -40.64
N ASN A 50 -3.40 6.46 -39.39
CA ASN A 50 -3.49 5.07 -38.92
C ASN A 50 -4.62 4.82 -37.88
N VAL A 51 -5.56 5.75 -37.71
CA VAL A 51 -6.71 5.54 -36.80
C VAL A 51 -7.80 4.73 -37.51
N ASP A 52 -8.50 3.84 -36.79
CA ASP A 52 -9.65 3.10 -37.33
C ASP A 52 -10.82 4.08 -37.56
N PRO A 53 -11.35 4.21 -38.79
CA PRO A 53 -12.42 5.16 -39.08
C PRO A 53 -13.69 4.97 -38.24
N ARG A 54 -13.97 3.75 -37.77
CA ARG A 54 -15.13 3.46 -36.90
C ARG A 54 -15.05 4.12 -35.52
N LYS A 55 -13.85 4.55 -35.09
CA LYS A 55 -13.65 5.31 -33.86
C LYS A 55 -13.79 6.82 -34.06
N LEU A 56 -13.74 7.28 -35.32
CA LEU A 56 -13.76 8.71 -35.66
C LEU A 56 -15.17 9.19 -36.01
N VAL A 57 -15.99 8.33 -36.61
CA VAL A 57 -17.32 8.69 -37.10
C VAL A 57 -18.33 7.55 -36.91
N GLU A 58 -19.58 7.91 -36.65
CA GLU A 58 -20.72 7.00 -36.53
C GLU A 58 -21.57 6.95 -37.81
N ALA A 59 -22.40 5.92 -37.96
CA ALA A 59 -23.37 5.84 -39.05
C ALA A 59 -24.42 6.96 -38.92
N ASP A 60 -24.85 7.51 -40.06
CA ASP A 60 -25.75 8.66 -40.22
C ASP A 60 -25.22 10.03 -39.72
N GLN A 61 -23.95 10.10 -39.29
CA GLN A 61 -23.31 11.37 -38.91
C GLN A 61 -23.00 12.22 -40.15
N GLN A 62 -23.26 13.53 -40.08
CA GLN A 62 -22.81 14.48 -41.10
C GLN A 62 -21.39 14.98 -40.82
N ILE A 63 -20.51 14.89 -41.81
CA ILE A 63 -19.12 15.35 -41.74
C ILE A 63 -18.77 16.19 -42.97
N GLU A 64 -17.85 17.13 -42.81
CA GLU A 64 -17.34 17.94 -43.94
C GLU A 64 -16.20 17.22 -44.65
N ALA A 65 -16.23 17.14 -45.98
CA ALA A 65 -15.16 16.52 -46.76
C ALA A 65 -14.90 17.27 -48.06
N VAL A 66 -13.67 17.16 -48.59
CA VAL A 66 -13.26 17.77 -49.86
C VAL A 66 -13.15 16.70 -50.94
N ILE A 67 -13.71 16.96 -52.12
CA ILE A 67 -13.62 16.04 -53.28
C ILE A 67 -12.19 16.05 -53.82
N ILE A 68 -11.47 14.92 -53.70
CA ILE A 68 -10.09 14.77 -54.16
C ILE A 68 -10.05 14.45 -55.66
N LYS A 69 -10.83 13.44 -56.08
CA LYS A 69 -10.76 12.90 -57.44
C LYS A 69 -12.11 12.37 -57.91
N ASN A 70 -12.45 12.73 -59.14
CA ASN A 70 -13.61 12.19 -59.84
C ASN A 70 -13.13 11.02 -60.72
N THR A 71 -13.37 9.78 -60.31
CA THR A 71 -12.88 8.59 -61.04
C THR A 71 -14.02 7.66 -61.42
N LYS A 72 -14.11 7.30 -62.71
CA LYS A 72 -15.11 6.38 -63.28
C LYS A 72 -14.77 4.90 -63.07
N HIS A 73 -14.45 4.49 -61.84
CA HIS A 73 -14.41 3.07 -61.47
C HIS A 73 -15.28 2.92 -60.22
N ASP A 74 -16.38 2.17 -60.33
CA ASP A 74 -17.48 2.00 -59.36
C ASP A 74 -18.43 3.19 -59.09
N GLY A 75 -18.30 4.30 -59.82
CA GLY A 75 -19.29 5.39 -59.77
C GLY A 75 -19.35 6.17 -58.45
N LYS A 76 -18.32 6.06 -57.60
CA LYS A 76 -18.21 6.74 -56.29
C LYS A 76 -17.14 7.83 -56.31
N LEU A 77 -17.40 8.95 -55.64
CA LEU A 77 -16.45 10.08 -55.51
C LEU A 77 -15.40 9.80 -54.42
N GLU A 78 -14.12 10.13 -54.65
CA GLU A 78 -13.10 10.08 -53.59
C GLU A 78 -13.03 11.40 -52.82
N LEU A 79 -13.16 11.30 -51.50
CA LEU A 79 -13.28 12.45 -50.59
C LEU A 79 -12.18 12.40 -49.51
N SER A 80 -11.81 13.57 -48.95
CA SER A 80 -10.91 13.72 -47.81
C SER A 80 -11.58 14.52 -46.69
N HIS A 81 -11.73 13.93 -45.51
CA HIS A 81 -12.08 14.67 -44.29
C HIS A 81 -10.84 15.35 -43.69
N ARG A 82 -9.65 14.77 -43.87
CA ARG A 82 -8.37 15.33 -43.39
C ARG A 82 -8.13 16.76 -43.90
N LEU A 83 -8.52 17.09 -45.13
CA LEU A 83 -8.31 18.43 -45.71
C LEU A 83 -9.22 19.51 -45.13
N THR A 84 -10.29 19.16 -44.40
CA THR A 84 -11.13 20.15 -43.68
C THR A 84 -10.59 20.45 -42.28
N LEU A 85 -9.72 19.59 -41.75
CA LEU A 85 -9.07 19.81 -40.46
C LEU A 85 -7.90 20.80 -40.59
N PRO A 86 -7.64 21.64 -39.57
CA PRO A 86 -6.47 22.51 -39.56
C PRO A 86 -5.19 21.69 -39.72
N ASP A 87 -4.30 22.12 -40.62
CA ASP A 87 -3.06 21.40 -40.90
C ASP A 87 -2.09 21.56 -39.72
N PRO A 88 -1.75 20.47 -39.00
CA PRO A 88 -0.95 20.50 -37.77
C PRO A 88 0.46 21.06 -38.02
N TRP A 89 0.91 21.12 -39.28
CA TRP A 89 2.17 21.76 -39.65
C TRP A 89 2.15 23.28 -39.42
N TYR A 90 1.02 23.96 -39.60
CA TYR A 90 0.92 25.40 -39.32
C TYR A 90 0.96 25.67 -37.83
N GLU A 91 0.31 24.83 -37.02
CA GLU A 91 0.37 24.90 -35.57
C GLU A 91 1.80 24.65 -35.06
N PHE A 92 2.49 23.65 -35.64
CA PHE A 92 3.88 23.38 -35.33
C PHE A 92 4.79 24.58 -35.64
N VAL A 93 4.66 25.21 -36.81
CA VAL A 93 5.48 26.37 -37.19
C VAL A 93 5.15 27.61 -36.36
N ALA A 94 3.90 27.76 -35.90
CA ALA A 94 3.49 28.88 -35.05
C ALA A 94 4.08 28.76 -33.63
N ASN A 95 4.10 27.55 -33.07
CA ASN A 95 4.43 27.31 -31.66
C ASN A 95 5.90 26.92 -31.42
N TYR A 96 6.60 26.37 -32.42
CA TYR A 96 7.96 25.85 -32.25
C TYR A 96 9.01 26.60 -33.08
N ARG A 97 10.15 26.92 -32.44
CA ARG A 97 11.28 27.62 -33.06
C ARG A 97 12.55 26.79 -33.01
N LYS A 98 13.47 27.05 -33.94
CA LYS A 98 14.83 26.44 -33.94
C LYS A 98 15.52 26.72 -32.60
N GLY A 99 16.01 25.67 -31.95
CA GLY A 99 16.62 25.72 -30.61
C GLY A 99 15.67 25.43 -29.45
N GLY A 100 14.36 25.34 -29.69
CA GLY A 100 13.38 24.89 -28.70
C GLY A 100 13.54 23.43 -28.34
N VAL A 101 13.16 23.09 -27.10
CA VAL A 101 13.05 21.71 -26.60
C VAL A 101 11.67 21.18 -26.94
N ILE A 102 11.61 19.93 -27.36
CA ILE A 102 10.36 19.23 -27.65
C ILE A 102 10.36 17.85 -27.02
N ASP A 103 9.16 17.39 -26.72
CA ASP A 103 8.88 16.02 -26.29
C ASP A 103 8.25 15.28 -27.48
N GLY A 104 8.64 14.02 -27.69
CA GLY A 104 8.10 13.23 -28.78
C GLY A 104 8.27 11.73 -28.57
N CYS A 105 7.56 10.93 -29.36
CA CYS A 105 7.50 9.48 -29.23
C CYS A 105 8.20 8.80 -30.41
N VAL A 106 9.05 7.79 -30.17
CA VAL A 106 9.76 7.07 -31.24
C VAL A 106 8.78 6.22 -32.06
N LYS A 107 8.54 6.60 -33.31
CA LYS A 107 7.58 5.95 -34.20
C LYS A 107 8.22 4.90 -35.12
N ASP A 108 9.47 5.11 -35.51
CA ASP A 108 10.23 4.20 -36.38
C ASP A 108 11.73 4.28 -36.10
N ILE A 109 12.43 3.14 -36.24
CA ILE A 109 13.87 3.01 -36.02
C ILE A 109 14.50 2.49 -37.30
N GLN A 110 15.38 3.28 -37.90
CA GLN A 110 16.10 2.93 -39.12
C GLN A 110 17.61 2.94 -38.87
N PRO A 111 18.43 2.22 -39.67
CA PRO A 111 19.88 2.20 -39.48
C PRO A 111 20.55 3.60 -39.48
N GLY A 112 19.92 4.59 -40.12
CA GLY A 112 20.41 5.98 -40.19
C GLY A 112 19.99 6.90 -39.04
N GLY A 113 19.07 6.48 -38.16
CA GLY A 113 18.49 7.33 -37.11
C GLY A 113 17.08 6.91 -36.69
N ILE A 114 16.44 7.70 -35.83
CA ILE A 114 15.08 7.43 -35.34
C ILE A 114 14.10 8.52 -35.82
N PHE A 115 12.86 8.11 -36.07
CA PHE A 115 11.74 9.01 -36.32
C PHE A 115 10.92 9.18 -35.06
N VAL A 116 10.57 10.42 -34.76
CA VAL A 116 9.99 10.85 -33.50
C VAL A 116 8.75 11.67 -33.82
N GLU A 117 7.58 11.18 -33.43
CA GLU A 117 6.33 11.91 -33.57
C GLU A 117 6.27 13.01 -32.50
N ILE A 118 6.13 14.25 -32.93
CA ILE A 118 6.13 15.44 -32.06
C ILE A 118 4.69 15.87 -31.77
N LEU A 119 3.88 15.93 -32.83
CA LEU A 119 2.45 16.19 -32.80
C LEU A 119 1.78 15.21 -33.77
N PRO A 120 0.47 14.91 -33.59
CA PRO A 120 -0.31 14.12 -34.54
C PRO A 120 -0.10 14.56 -36.00
N GLY A 121 0.63 13.76 -36.79
CA GLY A 121 0.94 14.05 -38.20
C GLY A 121 2.20 14.91 -38.46
N VAL A 122 3.01 15.23 -37.45
CA VAL A 122 4.29 15.95 -37.56
C VAL A 122 5.43 15.09 -37.02
N ASP A 123 6.22 14.51 -37.94
CA ASP A 123 7.35 13.64 -37.61
C ASP A 123 8.69 14.40 -37.67
N GLY A 124 9.53 14.22 -36.65
CA GLY A 124 10.90 14.69 -36.57
C GLY A 124 11.91 13.56 -36.73
N PHE A 125 13.04 13.84 -37.39
CA PHE A 125 14.12 12.87 -37.59
C PHE A 125 15.34 13.20 -36.75
N VAL A 126 15.85 12.23 -35.98
CA VAL A 126 17.12 12.32 -35.26
C VAL A 126 18.16 11.43 -35.96
N PRO A 127 19.17 12.01 -36.62
CA PRO A 127 20.26 11.24 -37.22
C PRO A 127 21.08 10.47 -36.18
N LEU A 128 21.68 9.33 -36.56
CA LEU A 128 22.56 8.51 -35.71
C LEU A 128 23.64 9.33 -34.98
N SER A 129 24.25 10.32 -35.64
CA SER A 129 25.28 11.21 -35.08
C SER A 129 24.77 12.23 -34.05
N GLN A 130 23.45 12.35 -33.91
CA GLN A 130 22.75 13.26 -32.99
C GLN A 130 21.98 12.52 -31.89
N LEU A 131 21.99 11.17 -31.90
CA LEU A 131 21.41 10.33 -30.85
C LEU A 131 22.26 10.37 -29.57
N ALA A 132 23.59 10.39 -29.70
CA ALA A 132 24.52 10.38 -28.58
C ALA A 132 25.79 11.19 -28.83
N SER A 133 26.64 11.32 -27.80
CA SER A 133 27.93 12.04 -27.88
C SER A 133 29.11 11.18 -28.34
N TRP A 134 28.92 9.87 -28.58
CA TRP A 134 29.94 8.88 -29.00
C TRP A 134 29.42 8.09 -30.23
N PRO A 135 30.28 7.36 -30.96
CA PRO A 135 29.84 6.61 -32.15
C PRO A 135 28.92 5.46 -31.75
N ILE A 136 27.73 5.42 -32.35
CA ILE A 136 26.73 4.35 -32.23
C ILE A 136 26.74 3.57 -33.54
N GLN A 137 26.68 2.23 -33.48
CA GLN A 137 26.59 1.40 -34.68
C GLN A 137 25.13 1.20 -35.12
N GLU A 138 24.22 0.96 -34.18
CA GLU A 138 22.79 0.81 -34.46
C GLU A 138 21.90 1.57 -33.46
N PRO A 139 20.88 2.34 -33.92
CA PRO A 139 19.98 3.04 -33.00
C PRO A 139 19.17 2.14 -32.06
N GLY A 140 18.92 0.89 -32.46
CA GLY A 140 18.19 -0.11 -31.66
C GLY A 140 18.94 -0.59 -30.41
N GLU A 141 20.22 -0.23 -30.26
CA GLU A 141 20.97 -0.45 -29.01
C GLU A 141 20.54 0.49 -27.88
N LEU A 142 19.90 1.62 -28.22
CA LEU A 142 19.65 2.73 -27.28
C LEU A 142 18.18 3.13 -27.16
N PHE A 143 17.34 2.84 -28.15
CA PHE A 143 15.94 3.26 -28.20
C PHE A 143 15.04 2.13 -28.71
N TRP A 144 13.82 2.07 -28.19
CA TRP A 144 12.76 1.18 -28.66
C TRP A 144 11.59 1.98 -29.27
N LEU A 145 10.70 1.27 -29.98
CA LEU A 145 9.46 1.85 -30.49
C LEU A 145 8.60 2.31 -29.30
N ASP A 146 7.90 3.43 -29.48
CA ASP A 146 7.06 4.13 -28.51
C ASP A 146 7.80 4.76 -27.31
N ASP A 147 9.13 4.84 -27.35
CA ASP A 147 9.89 5.54 -26.31
C ASP A 147 9.61 7.06 -26.35
N LYS A 148 9.30 7.65 -25.20
CA LYS A 148 9.22 9.11 -25.04
C LYS A 148 10.62 9.70 -24.90
N ILE A 149 10.95 10.64 -25.78
CA ILE A 149 12.25 11.30 -25.79
C ILE A 149 12.10 12.83 -25.77
N GLU A 150 13.08 13.50 -25.14
CA GLU A 150 13.24 14.95 -25.26
C GLU A 150 14.35 15.27 -26.26
N ALA A 151 14.09 16.17 -27.21
CA ALA A 151 15.07 16.56 -28.20
C ALA A 151 15.04 18.07 -28.49
N VAL A 152 16.14 18.61 -29.00
CA VAL A 152 16.21 20.02 -29.43
C VAL A 152 16.02 20.12 -30.94
N ILE A 153 15.19 21.06 -31.38
CA ILE A 153 15.00 21.36 -32.79
C ILE A 153 16.27 21.99 -33.37
N THR A 154 16.94 21.26 -34.26
CA THR A 154 18.15 21.76 -34.93
C THR A 154 17.82 22.51 -36.22
N GLN A 155 16.82 22.05 -36.97
CA GLN A 155 16.43 22.64 -38.24
C GLN A 155 14.97 22.34 -38.55
N ILE A 156 14.23 23.33 -39.03
CA ILE A 156 12.87 23.19 -39.54
C ILE A 156 12.93 23.48 -41.05
N ASN A 157 12.47 22.55 -41.88
CA ASN A 157 12.37 22.75 -43.32
C ASN A 157 10.90 22.89 -43.71
N THR A 158 10.49 24.11 -44.04
CA THR A 158 9.11 24.44 -44.41
C THR A 158 8.72 23.97 -45.81
N THR A 159 9.68 23.81 -46.75
CA THR A 159 9.41 23.32 -48.11
C THR A 159 9.23 21.81 -48.17
N LYS A 160 10.00 21.05 -47.38
CA LYS A 160 9.93 19.58 -47.32
C LYS A 160 9.08 19.04 -46.17
N ARG A 161 8.46 19.93 -45.38
CA ARG A 161 7.68 19.60 -44.17
C ARG A 161 8.38 18.57 -43.28
N ASN A 162 9.65 18.82 -42.95
CA ASN A 162 10.41 17.94 -42.06
C ASN A 162 11.20 18.71 -40.99
N VAL A 163 11.38 18.06 -39.84
CA VAL A 163 12.05 18.62 -38.67
C VAL A 163 13.26 17.76 -38.34
N ARG A 164 14.42 18.37 -38.11
CA ARG A 164 15.60 17.67 -37.60
C ARG A 164 15.79 17.94 -36.12
N LEU A 165 16.03 16.87 -35.38
CA LEU A 165 16.12 16.88 -33.92
C LEU A 165 17.52 16.43 -33.47
N SER A 166 17.91 16.82 -32.26
CA SER A 166 19.16 16.37 -31.63
C SER A 166 18.96 16.15 -30.14
N ILE A 167 19.12 14.89 -29.74
CA ILE A 167 19.13 14.46 -28.33
C ILE A 167 20.48 14.84 -27.71
N ARG A 168 21.58 14.68 -28.46
CA ARG A 168 22.92 15.07 -28.04
C ARG A 168 23.01 16.53 -27.58
N ARG A 169 22.33 17.45 -28.27
CA ARG A 169 22.34 18.88 -27.92
C ARG A 169 21.53 19.18 -26.66
N ARG A 170 20.43 18.45 -26.43
CA ARG A 170 19.65 18.49 -25.18
C ARG A 170 20.49 18.02 -23.99
N MET A 171 21.19 16.90 -24.14
CA MET A 171 22.09 16.36 -23.11
C MET A 171 23.14 17.39 -22.68
N LYS A 172 23.80 18.07 -23.63
CA LYS A 172 24.78 19.12 -23.32
C LYS A 172 24.18 20.32 -22.56
N GLN A 173 22.94 20.70 -22.87
CA GLN A 173 22.26 21.78 -22.14
C GLN A 173 21.92 21.36 -20.71
N GLN A 174 21.48 20.12 -20.47
CA GLN A 174 21.24 19.60 -19.12
C GLN A 174 22.52 19.54 -18.29
N THR A 175 23.62 19.07 -18.86
CA THR A 175 24.92 19.03 -18.17
C THR A 175 25.42 20.43 -17.82
N ALA A 176 25.24 21.42 -18.71
CA ALA A 176 25.65 22.80 -18.45
C ALA A 176 24.80 23.46 -17.35
N VAL A 177 23.47 23.26 -17.37
CA VAL A 177 22.57 23.75 -16.32
C VAL A 177 22.88 23.09 -14.98
N HIS A 178 23.17 21.79 -14.97
CA HIS A 178 23.55 21.07 -13.75
C HIS A 178 24.86 21.61 -13.16
N SER A 179 25.89 21.88 -13.98
CA SER A 179 27.13 22.50 -13.50
C SER A 179 26.97 23.93 -12.98
N ILE A 180 25.96 24.67 -13.45
CA ILE A 180 25.64 26.03 -12.98
C ILE A 180 24.83 25.97 -11.68
N MET A 181 23.91 25.02 -11.55
CA MET A 181 23.15 24.74 -10.32
C MET A 181 24.04 24.21 -9.19
N GLU A 182 25.07 23.41 -9.51
CA GLU A 182 26.05 22.93 -8.53
C GLU A 182 26.98 24.04 -8.01
N GLN A 183 27.15 25.13 -8.78
CA GLN A 183 27.93 26.32 -8.39
C GLN A 183 27.10 27.35 -7.61
N LEU A 184 25.78 27.28 -7.70
CA LEU A 184 24.83 28.16 -7.01
C LEU A 184 24.13 27.34 -5.91
N GLY A 185 24.88 27.01 -4.87
CA GLY A 185 24.34 26.33 -3.70
C GLY A 185 23.29 27.17 -2.98
N THR A 186 22.21 26.49 -2.56
CA THR A 186 21.19 26.89 -1.57
C THR A 186 20.44 28.20 -1.81
N GLU A 187 19.12 28.11 -1.99
CA GLU A 187 18.17 29.03 -1.35
C GLU A 187 16.77 28.41 -1.26
N GLU A 188 16.05 28.83 -0.23
CA GLU A 188 14.93 28.20 0.46
C GLU A 188 13.63 28.13 -0.36
N ILE A 189 12.85 27.07 -0.12
CA ILE A 189 11.42 27.06 -0.43
C ILE A 189 10.73 27.77 0.72
N ILE A 190 10.23 28.98 0.47
CA ILE A 190 9.37 29.75 1.37
C ILE A 190 7.95 29.18 1.25
N GLU A 191 7.41 28.62 2.33
CA GLU A 191 5.97 28.42 2.49
C GLU A 191 5.33 29.73 3.02
N PRO A 192 4.11 30.11 2.60
CA PRO A 192 3.45 31.29 3.14
C PRO A 192 2.77 31.00 4.49
N ASP A 193 3.02 31.90 5.44
CA ASP A 193 2.64 31.90 6.85
C ASP A 193 1.13 31.86 7.16
N ASP A 194 0.84 31.24 8.31
CA ASP A 194 -0.35 31.34 9.15
C ASP A 194 -0.68 32.79 9.55
N GLU A 195 -1.94 33.21 9.42
CA GLU A 195 -2.51 34.30 10.22
C GLU A 195 -3.44 33.73 11.30
N SER A 196 -3.04 33.92 12.55
CA SER A 196 -3.84 33.69 13.75
C SER A 196 -4.50 35.00 14.20
N PHE A 197 -5.78 34.93 14.61
CA PHE A 197 -6.46 35.99 15.37
C PHE A 197 -6.87 35.43 16.75
N PRO A 198 -6.66 36.17 17.86
CA PRO A 198 -7.15 35.78 19.17
C PRO A 198 -8.57 36.33 19.42
N PHE A 199 -9.46 35.49 19.93
CA PHE A 199 -10.72 35.91 20.54
C PHE A 199 -10.76 35.38 21.98
N GLU A 200 -10.83 36.27 22.96
CA GLU A 200 -11.22 35.95 24.34
C GLU A 200 -12.76 36.01 24.45
N PRO A 201 -13.43 35.07 25.13
CA PRO A 201 -14.86 35.16 25.37
C PRO A 201 -15.16 35.96 26.66
N PRO A 202 -16.24 36.77 26.70
CA PRO A 202 -16.66 37.48 27.90
C PRO A 202 -17.50 36.60 28.85
N GLU A 203 -17.48 36.95 30.13
CA GLU A 203 -18.26 36.35 31.21
C GLU A 203 -19.78 36.66 31.05
N GLU A 204 -20.58 35.67 30.65
CA GLU A 204 -22.04 35.70 30.73
C GLU A 204 -22.52 34.44 31.46
N ASN A 205 -22.78 34.51 32.78
CA ASN A 205 -23.18 33.33 33.57
C ASN A 205 -24.34 33.58 34.55
N SER A 206 -25.07 34.70 34.43
CA SER A 206 -26.19 35.01 35.34
C SER A 206 -27.57 35.01 34.68
N ILE A 207 -27.68 35.27 33.37
CA ILE A 207 -28.98 35.39 32.69
C ILE A 207 -29.41 34.04 32.08
N GLU A 208 -28.48 33.24 31.54
CA GLU A 208 -28.81 31.92 30.97
C GLU A 208 -29.36 30.94 32.00
N ASN A 209 -28.86 30.97 33.24
CA ASN A 209 -29.33 30.08 34.31
C ASN A 209 -30.77 30.39 34.75
N GLU A 210 -31.19 31.66 34.77
CA GLU A 210 -32.58 32.06 35.09
C GLU A 210 -33.56 31.79 33.94
N ILE A 211 -33.08 31.83 32.69
CA ILE A 211 -33.89 31.50 31.51
C ILE A 211 -34.05 29.98 31.38
N SER A 212 -32.99 29.20 31.60
CA SER A 212 -33.02 27.73 31.56
C SER A 212 -34.00 27.16 32.58
N SER A 213 -33.99 27.64 33.84
CA SER A 213 -34.87 27.12 34.88
C SER A 213 -36.35 27.41 34.63
N ARG A 214 -36.69 28.52 33.97
CA ARG A 214 -38.08 28.84 33.58
C ARG A 214 -38.52 27.99 32.39
N VAL A 215 -37.63 27.72 31.44
CA VAL A 215 -37.91 26.84 30.29
C VAL A 215 -38.13 25.40 30.75
N ASP A 216 -37.34 24.89 31.69
CA ASP A 216 -37.48 23.53 32.23
C ASP A 216 -38.83 23.30 32.92
N SER A 217 -39.31 24.28 33.69
CA SER A 217 -40.61 24.20 34.37
C SER A 217 -41.80 24.10 33.39
N ILE A 218 -41.75 24.79 32.26
CA ILE A 218 -42.78 24.76 31.22
C ILE A 218 -42.77 23.40 30.49
N ILE A 219 -41.59 22.82 30.28
CA ILE A 219 -41.42 21.53 29.60
C ILE A 219 -41.91 20.38 30.47
N VAL A 220 -41.66 20.42 31.77
CA VAL A 220 -42.17 19.43 32.72
C VAL A 220 -43.70 19.37 32.70
N GLU A 221 -44.38 20.53 32.65
CA GLU A 221 -45.85 20.58 32.55
C GLU A 221 -46.38 20.09 31.19
N GLN A 222 -45.63 20.32 30.10
CA GLN A 222 -46.04 19.92 28.74
C GLN A 222 -45.79 18.44 28.43
N VAL A 223 -44.72 17.86 29.00
CA VAL A 223 -44.35 16.44 28.78
C VAL A 223 -45.18 15.50 29.66
N GLY A 224 -45.55 15.92 30.87
CA GLY A 224 -46.33 15.09 31.80
C GLY A 224 -45.54 13.93 32.42
N PRO A 225 -46.22 12.95 33.04
CA PRO A 225 -45.57 11.85 33.75
C PRO A 225 -44.80 10.91 32.81
N VAL A 226 -43.63 10.45 33.26
CA VAL A 226 -42.71 9.58 32.50
C VAL A 226 -42.69 8.17 33.08
N LEU A 227 -42.76 7.16 32.22
CA LEU A 227 -42.59 5.75 32.57
C LEU A 227 -41.27 5.22 31.99
N ILE A 228 -40.50 4.49 32.80
CA ILE A 228 -39.28 3.79 32.37
C ILE A 228 -39.46 2.29 32.57
N VAL A 229 -39.37 1.52 31.50
CA VAL A 229 -39.45 0.05 31.50
C VAL A 229 -38.06 -0.53 31.22
N GLU A 230 -37.39 -1.02 32.26
CA GLU A 230 -36.00 -1.48 32.23
C GLU A 230 -35.78 -2.54 33.33
N ASP A 231 -35.25 -3.70 32.96
CA ASP A 231 -35.03 -4.82 33.91
C ASP A 231 -33.83 -4.59 34.84
N GLY A 232 -32.82 -3.85 34.38
CA GLY A 232 -31.65 -3.46 35.18
C GLY A 232 -31.97 -2.48 36.31
N ASP A 233 -31.97 -2.96 37.56
CA ASP A 233 -32.28 -2.17 38.75
C ASP A 233 -31.42 -0.89 38.87
N ASP A 234 -30.10 -1.00 38.73
CA ASP A 234 -29.17 0.13 38.89
C ASP A 234 -29.39 1.21 37.82
N LEU A 235 -29.61 0.81 36.56
CA LEU A 235 -29.83 1.72 35.43
C LEU A 235 -31.19 2.41 35.56
N ARG A 236 -32.24 1.63 35.84
CA ARG A 236 -33.59 2.14 36.03
C ARG A 236 -33.65 3.15 37.16
N ASP A 237 -33.12 2.80 38.33
CA ASP A 237 -33.20 3.66 39.53
C ASP A 237 -32.38 4.94 39.36
N SER A 238 -31.20 4.84 38.73
CA SER A 238 -30.37 6.01 38.39
C SER A 238 -31.08 6.94 37.39
N PHE A 239 -31.74 6.37 36.38
CA PHE A 239 -32.44 7.18 35.38
C PHE A 239 -33.72 7.82 35.94
N VAL A 240 -34.47 7.10 36.77
CA VAL A 240 -35.60 7.64 37.54
C VAL A 240 -35.16 8.81 38.41
N GLN A 241 -34.05 8.66 39.14
CA GLN A 241 -33.52 9.73 39.99
C GLN A 241 -33.11 10.95 39.17
N TRP A 242 -32.39 10.75 38.06
CA TRP A 242 -31.90 11.84 37.20
C TRP A 242 -33.03 12.71 36.62
N LEU A 243 -34.16 12.10 36.24
CA LEU A 243 -35.34 12.83 35.77
C LEU A 243 -36.12 13.51 36.91
N ARG A 244 -36.21 12.87 38.08
CA ARG A 244 -36.88 13.46 39.26
C ARG A 244 -36.16 14.71 39.76
N GLU A 245 -34.83 14.72 39.74
CA GLU A 245 -34.01 15.90 40.08
C GLU A 245 -34.31 17.10 39.17
N ARG A 246 -34.88 16.86 37.98
CA ARG A 246 -35.30 17.88 37.01
C ARG A 246 -36.79 18.22 37.07
N GLY A 247 -37.52 17.68 38.06
CA GLY A 247 -38.92 18.01 38.30
C GLY A 247 -39.95 17.10 37.63
N PHE A 248 -39.53 16.10 36.85
CA PHE A 248 -40.46 15.16 36.22
C PHE A 248 -41.06 14.18 37.24
N GLN A 249 -42.34 13.85 37.08
CA GLN A 249 -42.95 12.71 37.76
C GLN A 249 -42.59 11.43 37.04
N VAL A 250 -41.77 10.58 37.65
CA VAL A 250 -41.24 9.37 36.99
C VAL A 250 -41.56 8.10 37.78
N SER A 251 -42.08 7.11 37.05
CA SER A 251 -42.33 5.74 37.52
C SER A 251 -41.41 4.76 36.80
N GLY A 252 -40.88 3.79 37.53
CA GLY A 252 -40.08 2.69 36.98
C GLY A 252 -40.84 1.37 37.02
N ALA A 253 -40.64 0.54 36.00
CA ALA A 253 -41.12 -0.83 35.91
C ALA A 253 -39.97 -1.76 35.52
N CYS A 254 -39.81 -2.87 36.24
CA CYS A 254 -38.76 -3.88 35.97
C CYS A 254 -39.17 -4.90 34.91
N ASP A 255 -40.46 -4.98 34.58
CA ASP A 255 -41.01 -5.90 33.60
C ASP A 255 -42.24 -5.30 32.90
N VAL A 256 -42.65 -5.94 31.80
CA VAL A 256 -43.83 -5.56 31.02
C VAL A 256 -45.11 -5.64 31.85
N THR A 257 -45.22 -6.62 32.75
CA THR A 257 -46.43 -6.84 33.56
C THR A 257 -46.70 -5.66 34.51
N THR A 258 -45.66 -5.19 35.19
CA THR A 258 -45.70 -4.03 36.08
C THR A 258 -45.98 -2.77 35.29
N ALA A 259 -45.35 -2.62 34.11
CA ALA A 259 -45.58 -1.47 33.24
C ALA A 259 -47.05 -1.39 32.77
N MET A 260 -47.67 -2.53 32.43
CA MET A 260 -49.09 -2.59 32.06
C MET A 260 -50.01 -2.15 33.19
N GLN A 261 -49.76 -2.62 34.41
CA GLN A 261 -50.54 -2.21 35.58
C GLN A 261 -50.41 -0.71 35.87
N GLN A 262 -49.22 -0.13 35.66
CA GLN A 262 -49.00 1.30 35.89
C GLN A 262 -49.76 2.17 34.88
N ILE A 263 -49.80 1.77 33.59
CA ILE A 263 -50.54 2.50 32.55
C ILE A 263 -52.06 2.43 32.73
N GLU A 264 -52.58 1.34 33.32
CA GLU A 264 -54.01 1.24 33.64
C GLU A 264 -54.43 2.19 34.78
N ASN A 265 -53.50 2.55 35.66
CA ASN A 265 -53.76 3.41 36.81
C ASN A 265 -53.42 4.89 36.56
N GLN A 266 -52.54 5.19 35.61
CA GLN A 266 -52.04 6.53 35.34
C GLN A 266 -51.70 6.71 33.86
N CYS A 267 -52.07 7.87 33.30
CA CYS A 267 -51.61 8.26 31.96
C CYS A 267 -50.18 8.80 32.02
N PHE A 268 -49.34 8.33 31.12
CA PHE A 268 -47.97 8.81 30.93
C PHE A 268 -47.86 9.57 29.61
N GLY A 269 -47.14 10.69 29.62
CA GLY A 269 -46.86 11.44 28.39
C GLY A 269 -45.69 10.84 27.60
N ILE A 270 -44.70 10.26 28.28
CA ILE A 270 -43.56 9.58 27.67
C ILE A 270 -43.33 8.21 28.32
N CYS A 271 -43.05 7.20 27.50
CA CYS A 271 -42.62 5.87 27.93
C CYS A 271 -41.26 5.54 27.29
N PHE A 272 -40.22 5.38 28.12
CA PHE A 272 -38.94 4.80 27.74
C PHE A 272 -39.02 3.28 27.90
N VAL A 273 -38.77 2.53 26.82
CA VAL A 273 -39.00 1.08 26.79
C VAL A 273 -37.75 0.36 26.30
N ASP A 274 -37.17 -0.48 27.15
CA ASP A 274 -36.19 -1.47 26.70
C ASP A 274 -36.86 -2.60 25.90
N LEU A 275 -36.23 -3.03 24.81
CA LEU A 275 -36.70 -4.18 24.05
C LEU A 275 -36.26 -5.51 24.65
N ASP A 276 -35.08 -5.54 25.28
CA ASP A 276 -34.44 -6.78 25.74
C ASP A 276 -34.84 -7.13 27.18
N LEU A 277 -36.14 -7.33 27.40
CA LEU A 277 -36.70 -7.68 28.71
C LEU A 277 -36.77 -9.22 28.90
N PRO A 278 -36.52 -9.74 30.12
CA PRO A 278 -36.24 -11.16 30.37
C PRO A 278 -37.40 -12.13 30.12
N ASP A 279 -38.66 -11.69 30.29
CA ASP A 279 -39.84 -12.56 30.21
C ASP A 279 -40.70 -12.31 28.96
N VAL A 280 -40.96 -11.04 28.65
CA VAL A 280 -41.78 -10.60 27.52
C VAL A 280 -41.09 -9.43 26.86
N ASP A 281 -40.84 -9.56 25.56
CA ASP A 281 -40.21 -8.52 24.73
C ASP A 281 -40.96 -7.18 24.83
N GLY A 282 -40.21 -6.09 25.00
CA GLY A 282 -40.73 -4.72 25.07
C GLY A 282 -41.58 -4.31 23.85
N LEU A 283 -41.37 -4.92 22.68
CA LEU A 283 -42.26 -4.74 21.52
C LEU A 283 -43.71 -5.14 21.80
N THR A 284 -43.93 -6.15 22.64
CA THR A 284 -45.27 -6.60 23.05
C THR A 284 -45.98 -5.51 23.85
N PHE A 285 -45.23 -4.80 24.69
CA PHE A 285 -45.73 -3.68 25.48
C PHE A 285 -46.17 -2.52 24.58
N ILE A 286 -45.34 -2.16 23.60
CA ILE A 286 -45.61 -1.08 22.64
C ILE A 286 -46.85 -1.40 21.79
N ARG A 287 -46.97 -2.64 21.30
CA ARG A 287 -48.16 -3.09 20.53
C ARG A 287 -49.44 -2.96 21.34
N HIS A 288 -49.41 -3.29 22.63
CA HIS A 288 -50.57 -3.16 23.50
C HIS A 288 -50.94 -1.70 23.77
N LEU A 289 -49.96 -0.83 23.99
CA LEU A 289 -50.17 0.62 24.12
C LEU A 289 -50.90 1.20 22.90
N ARG A 290 -50.48 0.80 21.70
CA ARG A 290 -51.11 1.23 20.44
C ARG A 290 -52.50 0.66 20.24
N GLN A 291 -52.75 -0.60 20.60
CA GLN A 291 -54.08 -1.22 20.53
C GLN A 291 -55.11 -0.55 21.43
N LYS A 292 -54.69 0.01 22.57
CA LYS A 292 -55.55 0.75 23.50
C LYS A 292 -55.67 2.25 23.20
N GLU A 293 -55.11 2.73 22.09
CA GLU A 293 -55.10 4.15 21.69
C GLU A 293 -54.54 5.10 22.78
N HIS A 294 -53.51 4.65 23.52
CA HIS A 294 -52.81 5.54 24.45
C HIS A 294 -51.96 6.58 23.69
N ASP A 295 -52.13 7.85 24.06
CA ASP A 295 -51.44 9.01 23.47
C ASP A 295 -50.00 9.22 24.00
N SER A 296 -49.39 8.17 24.55
CA SER A 296 -48.04 8.23 25.08
C SER A 296 -47.01 8.20 23.95
N HIS A 297 -46.03 9.11 24.02
CA HIS A 297 -44.85 9.08 23.18
C HIS A 297 -43.94 7.93 23.63
N VAL A 298 -43.63 7.01 22.72
CA VAL A 298 -42.82 5.83 23.01
C VAL A 298 -41.42 6.04 22.49
N ILE A 299 -40.44 5.93 23.37
CA ILE A 299 -39.01 5.99 23.06
C ILE A 299 -38.42 4.62 23.36
N VAL A 300 -37.88 3.97 22.34
CA VAL A 300 -37.26 2.66 22.51
C VAL A 300 -35.80 2.83 22.91
N MET A 301 -35.33 2.08 23.90
CA MET A 301 -33.94 2.00 24.29
C MET A 301 -33.40 0.64 23.85
N SER A 302 -32.39 0.59 22.99
CA SER A 302 -31.89 -0.70 22.49
C SER A 302 -30.40 -0.68 22.13
N SER A 303 -29.79 -1.86 22.06
CA SER A 303 -28.43 -2.02 21.53
C SER A 303 -28.45 -1.94 20.00
N SER A 304 -27.34 -1.48 19.41
CA SER A 304 -27.22 -1.28 17.95
C SER A 304 -27.47 -2.54 17.13
N GLU A 305 -27.22 -3.71 17.70
CA GLU A 305 -27.34 -4.99 16.98
C GLU A 305 -28.77 -5.55 16.99
N TRP A 306 -29.57 -5.26 18.03
CA TRP A 306 -30.98 -5.68 18.11
C TRP A 306 -31.87 -4.91 17.12
N LEU A 307 -31.51 -3.66 16.84
CA LEU A 307 -32.25 -2.79 15.93
C LEU A 307 -32.14 -3.25 14.48
N VAL A 308 -30.99 -3.81 14.06
CA VAL A 308 -30.80 -4.28 12.69
C VAL A 308 -31.68 -5.51 12.40
N GLU A 309 -31.84 -6.41 13.37
CA GLU A 309 -32.64 -7.62 13.20
C GLU A 309 -34.16 -7.36 13.26
N ARG A 310 -34.60 -6.31 13.97
CA ARG A 310 -36.02 -6.05 14.24
C ARG A 310 -36.53 -4.67 13.82
N ALA A 311 -35.78 -3.95 12.98
CA ALA A 311 -36.17 -2.63 12.46
C ALA A 311 -37.60 -2.60 11.90
N GLN A 312 -37.99 -3.63 11.13
CA GLN A 312 -39.32 -3.74 10.55
C GLN A 312 -40.43 -3.90 11.59
N ASP A 313 -40.19 -4.64 12.68
CA ASP A 313 -41.17 -4.84 13.75
C ASP A 313 -41.40 -3.55 14.57
N ILE A 314 -40.33 -2.77 14.76
CA ILE A 314 -40.35 -1.48 15.48
C ILE A 314 -41.07 -0.42 14.67
N GLU A 315 -40.80 -0.36 13.36
CA GLU A 315 -41.49 0.53 12.42
C GLU A 315 -42.98 0.21 12.34
N GLN A 316 -43.35 -1.07 12.24
CA GLN A 316 -44.75 -1.51 12.24
C GLN A 316 -45.47 -1.21 13.56
N ALA A 317 -44.74 -1.14 14.68
CA ALA A 317 -45.30 -0.77 15.98
C ALA A 317 -45.52 0.75 16.13
N GLY A 318 -45.16 1.57 15.13
CA GLY A 318 -45.35 3.02 15.15
C GLY A 318 -44.45 3.71 16.17
N VAL A 319 -43.22 3.22 16.33
CA VAL A 319 -42.17 3.87 17.13
C VAL A 319 -41.43 4.86 16.23
N LEU A 320 -41.42 6.12 16.63
CA LEU A 320 -40.78 7.21 15.88
C LEU A 320 -39.37 7.53 16.38
N THR A 321 -39.02 7.11 17.61
CA THR A 321 -37.78 7.52 18.26
C THR A 321 -37.12 6.38 19.01
N VAL A 322 -35.81 6.24 18.81
CA VAL A 322 -34.99 5.19 19.40
C VAL A 322 -33.69 5.76 19.92
N LEU A 323 -33.30 5.35 21.13
CA LEU A 323 -32.06 5.69 21.80
C LEU A 323 -31.17 4.47 21.89
N PHE A 324 -29.88 4.66 21.63
CA PHE A 324 -28.89 3.59 21.72
C PHE A 324 -28.35 3.48 23.15
N LYS A 325 -28.21 2.25 23.64
CA LYS A 325 -27.43 1.98 24.87
C LYS A 325 -25.92 1.95 24.52
N PRO A 326 -25.02 2.60 25.29
CA PRO A 326 -25.26 3.35 26.52
C PRO A 326 -25.93 4.71 26.26
N LEU A 327 -26.93 5.06 27.08
CA LEU A 327 -27.77 6.24 26.90
C LEU A 327 -26.98 7.55 27.14
N ASP A 328 -27.06 8.49 26.20
CA ASP A 328 -26.51 9.84 26.36
C ASP A 328 -27.53 10.78 27.02
N LEU A 329 -27.17 11.31 28.19
CA LEU A 329 -28.02 12.21 28.97
C LEU A 329 -28.31 13.54 28.26
N ASN A 330 -27.39 14.03 27.42
CA ASN A 330 -27.59 15.25 26.65
C ASN A 330 -28.60 15.02 25.51
N GLU A 331 -28.55 13.84 24.89
CA GLU A 331 -29.49 13.42 23.85
C GLU A 331 -30.91 13.30 24.40
N ILE A 332 -31.05 12.67 25.58
CA ILE A 332 -32.32 12.59 26.31
C ILE A 332 -32.85 13.99 26.65
N ASN A 333 -31.99 14.89 27.13
CA ASN A 333 -32.40 16.24 27.50
C ASN A 333 -32.95 17.01 26.30
N ASN A 334 -32.22 17.01 25.18
CA ASN A 334 -32.64 17.67 23.94
C ASN A 334 -33.97 17.12 23.42
N LEU A 335 -34.17 15.81 23.51
CA LEU A 335 -35.39 15.14 23.10
C LEU A 335 -36.59 15.56 23.97
N LEU A 336 -36.40 15.64 25.29
CA LEU A 336 -37.45 16.15 26.21
C LEU A 336 -37.81 17.61 25.88
N HIS A 337 -36.82 18.45 25.58
CA HIS A 337 -37.05 19.83 25.15
C HIS A 337 -37.82 19.93 23.81
N GLN A 338 -37.55 19.03 22.86
CA GLN A 338 -38.25 18.99 21.57
C GLN A 338 -39.71 18.55 21.73
N ILE A 339 -39.96 17.51 22.53
CA ILE A 339 -41.31 17.01 22.80
C ILE A 339 -42.11 18.07 23.56
N GLY A 340 -41.53 18.70 24.59
CA GLY A 340 -42.20 19.76 25.35
C GLY A 340 -42.66 20.93 24.46
N ARG A 341 -41.86 21.32 23.46
CA ARG A 341 -42.18 22.42 22.53
C ARG A 341 -43.25 22.10 21.47
N GLY A 342 -43.78 20.87 21.44
CA GLY A 342 -44.83 20.47 20.50
C GLY A 342 -44.33 20.16 19.07
N ASN A 343 -43.04 19.90 18.90
CA ASN A 343 -42.42 19.54 17.60
C ASN A 343 -42.40 18.01 17.36
N SER A 344 -43.44 17.31 17.78
CA SER A 344 -43.54 15.85 17.69
C SER A 344 -43.54 15.31 16.25
N ASP A 345 -44.01 16.11 15.27
CA ASP A 345 -44.09 15.73 13.85
C ASP A 345 -42.74 15.68 13.12
N THR A 346 -41.66 16.19 13.73
CA THR A 346 -40.30 16.23 13.12
C THR A 346 -39.36 15.13 13.63
N LEU A 347 -39.83 14.26 14.53
CA LEU A 347 -39.07 13.11 15.04
C LEU A 347 -39.10 11.99 13.99
N HIS A 348 -38.30 12.13 12.94
CA HIS A 348 -38.05 11.06 11.98
C HIS A 348 -36.88 10.19 12.44
N TRP A 349 -36.98 8.90 12.14
CA TRP A 349 -35.88 7.93 12.21
C TRP A 349 -34.66 8.47 11.44
N GLN A 350 -33.75 9.13 12.14
CA GLN A 350 -32.47 9.55 11.59
C GLN A 350 -31.43 8.52 12.02
N HIS A 351 -30.77 7.90 11.04
CA HIS A 351 -29.57 7.06 11.20
C HIS A 351 -28.35 7.87 11.71
N SER A 352 -28.54 8.84 12.59
CA SER A 352 -27.45 9.52 13.27
C SER A 352 -27.14 8.74 14.53
N LEU A 353 -26.12 7.88 14.44
CA LEU A 353 -25.51 7.23 15.59
C LEU A 353 -25.14 8.33 16.60
N SER A 354 -25.56 8.20 17.87
CA SER A 354 -25.17 9.13 18.93
C SER A 354 -23.63 9.25 18.97
N PRO A 355 -23.04 10.38 19.40
CA PRO A 355 -21.58 10.58 19.42
C PRO A 355 -20.80 9.47 20.16
N GLY A 356 -21.41 8.82 21.15
CA GLY A 356 -20.86 7.65 21.84
C GLY A 356 -20.81 6.36 21.00
N VAL A 357 -21.82 6.12 20.16
CA VAL A 357 -21.86 4.98 19.22
C VAL A 357 -20.99 5.26 18.00
N GLU A 358 -20.93 6.51 17.55
CA GLU A 358 -20.01 6.96 16.51
C GLU A 358 -18.55 6.82 16.99
N SER A 359 -18.26 7.14 18.25
CA SER A 359 -16.95 6.89 18.88
C SER A 359 -16.60 5.41 18.96
N ALA A 360 -17.52 4.54 19.38
CA ALA A 360 -17.28 3.09 19.44
C ALA A 360 -17.10 2.48 18.03
N TYR A 361 -17.93 2.91 17.05
CA TYR A 361 -17.83 2.48 15.65
C TYR A 361 -16.55 3.00 14.98
N ASN A 362 -16.19 4.27 15.19
CA ASN A 362 -14.95 4.85 14.70
C ASN A 362 -13.73 4.20 15.36
N SER A 363 -13.80 3.88 16.66
CA SER A 363 -12.75 3.15 17.35
C SER A 363 -12.61 1.74 16.78
N PHE A 364 -13.70 1.04 16.51
CA PHE A 364 -13.66 -0.29 15.89
C PHE A 364 -13.13 -0.25 14.45
N GLN A 365 -13.56 0.73 13.63
CA GLN A 365 -13.05 0.99 12.28
C GLN A 365 -11.55 1.36 12.30
N ASN A 366 -11.14 2.23 13.22
CA ASN A 366 -9.74 2.59 13.42
C ASN A 366 -8.91 1.37 13.82
N LEU A 367 -9.43 0.51 14.69
CA LEU A 367 -8.77 -0.74 15.07
C LEU A 367 -8.69 -1.69 13.88
N ALA A 368 -9.77 -1.86 13.10
CA ALA A 368 -9.75 -2.69 11.89
C ALA A 368 -8.72 -2.18 10.85
N ASN A 369 -8.68 -0.87 10.60
CA ASN A 369 -7.72 -0.23 9.70
C ASN A 369 -6.28 -0.35 10.25
N MET A 370 -6.10 -0.17 11.56
CA MET A 370 -4.82 -0.36 12.24
C MET A 370 -4.33 -1.81 12.12
N MET A 371 -5.22 -2.81 12.25
CA MET A 371 -4.86 -4.22 12.09
C MET A 371 -4.39 -4.55 10.68
N GLN A 372 -4.76 -3.74 9.70
CA GLN A 372 -4.30 -3.80 8.31
C GLN A 372 -3.01 -3.00 8.05
N SER A 373 -2.65 -2.06 8.92
CA SER A 373 -1.45 -1.21 8.80
C SER A 373 -0.12 -1.96 9.05
N GLY A 374 0.99 -1.37 8.60
CA GLY A 374 2.34 -1.96 8.69
C GLY A 374 2.99 -1.97 10.07
N ILE A 375 2.24 -1.80 11.15
CA ILE A 375 2.76 -1.80 12.52
C ILE A 375 3.12 -3.21 13.00
N SER A 376 4.02 -3.31 13.98
CA SER A 376 4.50 -4.59 14.50
C SER A 376 3.38 -5.41 15.15
N PHE A 377 3.53 -6.74 15.14
CA PHE A 377 2.56 -7.66 15.73
C PHE A 377 2.33 -7.42 17.23
N GLU A 378 3.39 -7.16 18.00
CA GLU A 378 3.30 -6.87 19.42
C GLU A 378 2.50 -5.59 19.70
N GLN A 379 2.71 -4.55 18.87
CA GLN A 379 1.94 -3.30 18.96
C GLN A 379 0.45 -3.50 18.59
N ARG A 380 0.15 -4.38 17.63
CA ARG A 380 -1.24 -4.73 17.27
C ARG A 380 -1.96 -5.41 18.45
N LEU A 381 -1.30 -6.37 19.10
CA LEU A 381 -1.84 -7.02 20.29
C LEU A 381 -2.02 -6.04 21.45
N GLN A 382 -1.02 -5.20 21.71
CA GLN A 382 -1.05 -4.22 22.78
C GLN A 382 -2.19 -3.20 22.59
N ARG A 383 -2.30 -2.59 21.41
CA ARG A 383 -3.37 -1.61 21.13
C ARG A 383 -4.75 -2.24 21.09
N GLY A 384 -4.86 -3.44 20.52
CA GLY A 384 -6.12 -4.18 20.56
C GLY A 384 -6.55 -4.49 21.99
N LEU A 385 -5.60 -4.85 22.87
CA LEU A 385 -5.87 -5.04 24.30
C LEU A 385 -6.26 -3.74 25.01
N GLU A 386 -5.59 -2.62 24.73
CA GLU A 386 -5.92 -1.29 25.26
C GLU A 386 -7.37 -0.90 24.93
N GLN A 387 -7.81 -1.18 23.70
CA GLN A 387 -9.16 -0.85 23.30
C GLN A 387 -10.23 -1.75 23.93
N VAL A 388 -9.97 -3.06 24.09
CA VAL A 388 -10.86 -3.92 24.88
C VAL A 388 -10.91 -3.44 26.33
N PHE A 389 -9.75 -3.08 26.88
CA PHE A 389 -9.63 -2.61 28.25
C PHE A 389 -10.48 -1.37 28.51
N GLU A 390 -10.46 -0.39 27.60
CA GLU A 390 -11.30 0.81 27.67
C GLU A 390 -12.79 0.50 27.51
N LEU A 391 -13.18 -0.25 26.47
CA LEU A 391 -14.59 -0.57 26.19
C LEU A 391 -15.27 -1.35 27.32
N THR A 392 -14.51 -2.22 27.99
CA THR A 392 -15.04 -3.04 29.09
C THR A 392 -14.88 -2.41 30.47
N GLU A 393 -14.26 -1.23 30.55
CA GLU A 393 -13.84 -0.58 31.80
C GLU A 393 -13.17 -1.58 32.77
N SER A 394 -12.28 -2.41 32.23
CA SER A 394 -11.55 -3.41 33.00
C SER A 394 -10.50 -2.75 33.90
N GLU A 395 -10.16 -3.39 35.02
CA GLU A 395 -9.04 -2.92 35.87
C GLU A 395 -7.70 -3.47 35.39
N VAL A 396 -7.71 -4.70 34.86
CA VAL A 396 -6.55 -5.38 34.29
C VAL A 396 -6.96 -6.19 33.06
N GLY A 397 -6.21 -6.06 31.98
CA GLY A 397 -6.32 -6.91 30.78
C GLY A 397 -5.02 -7.63 30.48
N ILE A 398 -5.06 -8.91 30.13
CA ILE A 398 -3.89 -9.75 29.85
C ILE A 398 -4.16 -10.64 28.64
N ILE A 399 -3.21 -10.72 27.72
CA ILE A 399 -3.18 -11.75 26.67
C ILE A 399 -2.14 -12.81 27.05
N PHE A 400 -2.63 -13.99 27.38
CA PHE A 400 -1.81 -15.17 27.62
C PHE A 400 -1.49 -15.89 26.30
N TYR A 401 -0.27 -16.38 26.20
CA TYR A 401 0.17 -17.28 25.14
C TYR A 401 0.68 -18.57 25.74
N LYS A 402 0.16 -19.69 25.25
CA LYS A 402 0.67 -21.02 25.55
C LYS A 402 1.52 -21.52 24.40
N ASP A 403 2.77 -21.84 24.71
CA ASP A 403 3.68 -22.45 23.75
C ASP A 403 3.23 -23.90 23.48
N PRO A 404 2.93 -24.28 22.22
CA PRO A 404 2.46 -25.62 21.89
C PRO A 404 3.50 -26.71 22.16
N ILE A 405 4.80 -26.39 22.18
CA ILE A 405 5.89 -27.35 22.39
C ILE A 405 6.19 -27.49 23.89
N SER A 406 6.53 -26.38 24.54
CA SER A 406 6.92 -26.41 25.96
C SER A 406 5.74 -26.49 26.92
N GLN A 407 4.51 -26.26 26.43
CA GLN A 407 3.28 -26.16 27.24
C GLN A 407 3.35 -25.10 28.34
N THR A 408 4.30 -24.17 28.25
CA THR A 408 4.47 -23.06 29.20
C THR A 408 3.62 -21.87 28.81
N PHE A 409 3.18 -21.10 29.81
CA PHE A 409 2.44 -19.86 29.62
C PHE A 409 3.38 -18.66 29.69
N SER A 410 3.13 -17.69 28.82
CA SER A 410 3.78 -16.38 28.83
C SER A 410 2.75 -15.28 28.62
N ILE A 411 3.06 -14.07 29.08
CA ILE A 411 2.23 -12.89 28.83
C ILE A 411 2.76 -12.20 27.57
N LYS A 412 1.88 -11.92 26.61
CA LYS A 412 2.23 -11.25 25.35
C LYS A 412 1.83 -9.79 25.30
N ALA A 413 0.79 -9.42 26.03
CA ALA A 413 0.36 -8.04 26.22
C ALA A 413 -0.34 -7.91 27.57
N GLN A 414 -0.22 -6.75 28.20
CA GLN A 414 -0.85 -6.42 29.48
C GLN A 414 -1.23 -4.93 29.51
N VAL A 415 -2.40 -4.64 30.07
CA VAL A 415 -2.89 -3.28 30.33
C VAL A 415 -3.48 -3.22 31.75
N GLY A 416 -3.33 -2.09 32.43
CA GLY A 416 -3.84 -1.87 33.78
C GLY A 416 -2.79 -1.93 34.89
N ARG A 417 -3.10 -1.34 36.05
CA ARG A 417 -2.18 -1.21 37.19
C ARG A 417 -2.42 -2.31 38.23
N ALA A 418 -1.81 -3.48 38.02
CA ALA A 418 -1.74 -4.53 39.04
C ALA A 418 -0.35 -5.19 39.06
N ALA A 419 0.19 -5.40 40.27
CA ALA A 419 1.40 -6.19 40.45
C ALA A 419 1.07 -7.67 40.22
N LEU A 420 1.72 -8.27 39.22
CA LEU A 420 1.56 -9.69 38.91
C LEU A 420 2.59 -10.52 39.66
N ASN A 421 2.18 -11.68 40.15
CA ASN A 421 3.09 -12.68 40.69
C ASN A 421 3.61 -13.58 39.56
N GLU A 422 4.74 -13.22 38.94
CA GLU A 422 5.29 -13.95 37.77
C GLU A 422 5.60 -15.43 38.06
N ASP A 423 5.96 -15.78 39.30
CA ASP A 423 6.21 -17.18 39.71
C ASP A 423 4.94 -18.05 39.59
N ALA A 424 3.75 -17.43 39.60
CA ALA A 424 2.49 -18.13 39.44
C ALA A 424 2.19 -18.53 37.98
N LEU A 425 2.89 -17.99 36.97
CA LEU A 425 2.68 -18.28 35.54
C LEU A 425 2.84 -19.77 35.21
N PHE A 426 3.83 -20.44 35.82
CA PHE A 426 4.07 -21.87 35.63
C PHE A 426 2.90 -22.74 36.11
N SER A 427 2.09 -22.21 37.03
CA SER A 427 0.95 -22.93 37.62
C SER A 427 -0.37 -22.74 36.87
N LEU A 428 -0.38 -21.94 35.80
CA LEU A 428 -1.57 -21.68 34.97
C LEU A 428 -1.96 -22.86 34.08
N VAL A 429 -1.11 -23.87 33.96
CA VAL A 429 -1.38 -25.12 33.21
C VAL A 429 -2.60 -25.87 33.75
N ASP A 430 -2.97 -25.68 35.01
CA ASP A 430 -4.19 -26.26 35.62
C ASP A 430 -5.16 -25.16 36.09
N SER A 431 -5.24 -24.08 35.31
CA SER A 431 -6.14 -22.95 35.56
C SER A 431 -7.24 -22.83 34.50
N PRO A 432 -8.29 -22.02 34.75
CA PRO A 432 -9.34 -21.72 33.78
C PRO A 432 -8.84 -21.17 32.43
N VAL A 433 -7.60 -20.65 32.36
CA VAL A 433 -6.97 -20.25 31.09
C VAL A 433 -6.84 -21.44 30.14
N LYS A 434 -6.55 -22.64 30.67
CA LYS A 434 -6.52 -23.87 29.88
C LYS A 434 -7.90 -24.27 29.38
N ASP A 435 -8.94 -24.06 30.19
CA ASP A 435 -10.33 -24.35 29.78
C ASP A 435 -10.71 -23.47 28.59
N VAL A 436 -10.39 -22.16 28.65
CA VAL A 436 -10.60 -21.23 27.53
C VAL A 436 -9.85 -21.69 26.27
N LEU A 437 -8.59 -22.10 26.40
CA LEU A 437 -7.77 -22.55 25.26
C LEU A 437 -8.20 -23.92 24.70
N ARG A 438 -8.70 -24.82 25.55
CA ARG A 438 -9.05 -26.20 25.18
C ARG A 438 -10.50 -26.32 24.73
N GLU A 439 -11.42 -25.76 25.49
CA GLU A 439 -12.87 -25.83 25.24
C GLU A 439 -13.32 -24.76 24.26
N ARG A 440 -12.50 -23.70 24.04
CA ARG A 440 -12.80 -22.60 23.11
C ARG A 440 -14.11 -21.89 23.43
N LEU A 441 -14.48 -21.90 24.71
CA LEU A 441 -15.66 -21.21 25.22
C LEU A 441 -15.22 -20.02 26.08
N PRO A 442 -15.91 -18.89 25.96
CA PRO A 442 -15.66 -17.75 26.84
C PRO A 442 -16.03 -18.11 28.27
N ILE A 443 -15.23 -17.64 29.22
CA ILE A 443 -15.54 -17.68 30.65
C ILE A 443 -16.05 -16.31 31.05
N PHE A 444 -17.19 -16.28 31.72
CA PHE A 444 -17.78 -15.07 32.27
C PHE A 444 -18.13 -15.35 33.73
N GLU A 445 -17.42 -14.70 34.65
CA GLU A 445 -17.61 -14.88 36.09
C GLU A 445 -17.86 -13.52 36.73
N GLU A 446 -19.09 -13.31 37.20
CA GLU A 446 -19.52 -12.05 37.80
C GLU A 446 -19.19 -11.97 39.30
N ASN A 447 -19.04 -13.12 39.97
CA ASN A 447 -18.77 -13.15 41.40
C ASN A 447 -18.03 -14.43 41.78
N VAL A 448 -16.71 -14.31 41.97
CA VAL A 448 -15.86 -15.40 42.44
C VAL A 448 -16.19 -15.72 43.91
N SER A 449 -17.23 -16.53 44.12
CA SER A 449 -17.69 -17.00 45.44
C SER A 449 -16.67 -17.93 46.11
N THR A 450 -16.78 -18.15 47.42
CA THR A 450 -15.91 -19.06 48.20
C THR A 450 -15.89 -20.50 47.67
N THR A 451 -16.94 -20.94 46.97
CA THR A 451 -17.01 -22.23 46.27
C THR A 451 -16.28 -22.20 44.92
N ALA A 452 -16.30 -21.08 44.19
CA ALA A 452 -15.58 -20.88 42.93
C ALA A 452 -14.07 -20.63 43.12
N HIS A 453 -13.64 -20.23 44.32
CA HIS A 453 -12.24 -19.95 44.66
C HIS A 453 -11.29 -21.10 44.31
N ARG A 454 -11.72 -22.37 44.43
CA ARG A 454 -10.87 -23.52 44.08
C ARG A 454 -10.57 -23.60 42.59
N ARG A 455 -11.53 -23.24 41.73
CA ARG A 455 -11.37 -23.21 40.27
C ARG A 455 -10.43 -22.09 39.83
N PHE A 456 -10.58 -20.91 40.42
CA PHE A 456 -9.79 -19.73 40.06
C PHE A 456 -8.50 -19.57 40.88
N GLN A 457 -8.19 -20.48 41.82
CA GLN A 457 -7.10 -20.35 42.77
C GLN A 457 -5.74 -20.01 42.12
N LYS A 458 -5.44 -20.63 40.97
CA LYS A 458 -4.18 -20.37 40.25
C LYS A 458 -4.14 -18.97 39.61
N LEU A 459 -5.28 -18.48 39.11
CA LEU A 459 -5.42 -17.11 38.60
C LEU A 459 -5.43 -16.10 39.74
N LEU A 460 -6.07 -16.41 40.88
CA LEU A 460 -6.07 -15.57 42.08
C LEU A 460 -4.67 -15.42 42.69
N ASN A 461 -3.82 -16.45 42.56
CA ASN A 461 -2.41 -16.38 42.95
C ASN A 461 -1.58 -15.47 42.03
N LEU A 462 -2.01 -15.30 40.77
CA LEU A 462 -1.37 -14.40 39.81
C LEU A 462 -1.76 -12.95 40.10
N LEU A 463 -3.05 -12.68 40.31
CA LEU A 463 -3.59 -11.37 40.66
C LEU A 463 -4.93 -11.47 41.41
N PRO A 464 -5.24 -10.56 42.35
CA PRO A 464 -6.52 -10.54 43.05
C PRO A 464 -7.63 -9.90 42.19
N PHE A 465 -8.79 -10.59 42.07
CA PHE A 465 -9.98 -10.11 41.38
C PHE A 465 -11.26 -10.72 41.98
N GLU A 466 -12.42 -10.10 41.73
CA GLU A 466 -13.73 -10.63 42.12
C GLU A 466 -14.65 -10.96 40.94
N SER A 467 -14.34 -10.44 39.74
CA SER A 467 -15.00 -10.81 38.48
C SER A 467 -13.99 -10.88 37.33
N CYS A 468 -14.26 -11.73 36.33
CA CYS A 468 -13.39 -11.87 35.16
C CYS A 468 -14.12 -12.29 33.88
N ILE A 469 -13.55 -11.91 32.75
CA ILE A 469 -13.90 -12.37 31.41
C ILE A 469 -12.69 -13.09 30.82
N GLY A 470 -12.86 -14.28 30.26
CA GLY A 470 -11.83 -15.00 29.51
C GLY A 470 -12.34 -15.34 28.12
N ILE A 471 -11.60 -15.00 27.06
CA ILE A 471 -12.00 -15.19 25.66
C ILE A 471 -10.86 -15.88 24.91
N PRO A 472 -11.12 -16.96 24.14
CA PRO A 472 -10.09 -17.58 23.31
C PRO A 472 -9.78 -16.68 22.11
N LEU A 473 -8.50 -16.61 21.74
CA LEU A 473 -8.04 -15.95 20.53
C LEU A 473 -7.45 -17.01 19.58
N GLY A 474 -8.01 -17.15 18.37
CA GLY A 474 -7.55 -18.09 17.35
C GLY A 474 -8.36 -19.40 17.21
N ASP A 475 -8.24 -20.02 16.02
CA ASP A 475 -9.00 -21.20 15.58
C ASP A 475 -8.35 -22.56 15.88
N GLY A 476 -7.32 -22.60 16.73
CA GLY A 476 -6.75 -23.86 17.25
C GLY A 476 -5.66 -24.53 16.39
N ILE A 477 -5.25 -23.94 15.26
CA ILE A 477 -4.14 -24.47 14.44
C ILE A 477 -2.84 -23.69 14.72
N GLY A 478 -2.17 -24.03 15.82
CA GLY A 478 -0.76 -23.69 16.08
C GLY A 478 -0.48 -22.45 16.95
N SER A 479 -1.51 -21.69 17.34
CA SER A 479 -1.38 -20.51 18.21
C SER A 479 -2.44 -20.57 19.31
N GLU A 480 -2.02 -20.77 20.57
CA GLU A 480 -2.92 -20.83 21.73
C GLU A 480 -2.85 -19.52 22.52
N TYR A 481 -3.70 -18.56 22.13
CA TYR A 481 -3.82 -17.28 22.80
C TYR A 481 -5.15 -17.18 23.56
N ALA A 482 -5.13 -16.57 24.73
CA ALA A 482 -6.33 -16.29 25.51
C ALA A 482 -6.29 -14.87 26.07
N LEU A 483 -7.34 -14.11 25.81
CA LEU A 483 -7.58 -12.80 26.38
C LEU A 483 -8.29 -12.95 27.73
N PHE A 484 -7.80 -12.30 28.76
CA PHE A 484 -8.44 -12.24 30.07
C PHE A 484 -8.56 -10.80 30.56
N LEU A 485 -9.73 -10.47 31.09
CA LEU A 485 -10.06 -9.18 31.67
C LEU A 485 -10.48 -9.41 33.13
N PHE A 486 -10.02 -8.56 34.04
CA PHE A 486 -10.21 -8.71 35.47
C PHE A 486 -10.67 -7.40 36.11
N HIS A 487 -11.46 -7.54 37.18
CA HIS A 487 -11.91 -6.41 37.98
C HIS A 487 -12.08 -6.82 39.46
N ARG A 488 -11.77 -5.92 40.41
CA ARG A 488 -11.84 -6.20 41.86
C ARG A 488 -13.22 -6.07 42.49
N LYS A 489 -14.18 -5.46 41.81
CA LYS A 489 -15.59 -5.42 42.27
C LYS A 489 -16.38 -6.57 41.67
N ARG A 490 -17.27 -7.18 42.46
CA ARG A 490 -18.31 -8.10 41.98
C ARG A 490 -19.22 -7.42 40.96
N ARG A 491 -19.71 -8.19 39.99
CA ARG A 491 -20.65 -7.77 38.95
C ARG A 491 -20.20 -6.54 38.17
N ALA A 492 -18.90 -6.29 38.09
CA ALA A 492 -18.36 -5.17 37.33
C ALA A 492 -18.50 -5.37 35.81
N PHE A 493 -18.64 -6.62 35.36
CA PHE A 493 -18.84 -6.95 33.96
C PHE A 493 -20.31 -7.28 33.70
N SER A 494 -20.89 -6.64 32.69
CA SER A 494 -22.23 -6.96 32.17
C SER A 494 -22.13 -7.86 30.94
N ARG A 495 -23.27 -8.44 30.52
CA ARG A 495 -23.34 -9.21 29.25
C ARG A 495 -23.03 -8.36 28.02
N TYR A 496 -23.31 -7.06 28.07
CA TYR A 496 -22.93 -6.10 27.04
C TYR A 496 -21.39 -5.99 26.91
N ARG A 497 -20.69 -5.82 28.04
CA ARG A 497 -19.21 -5.75 28.05
C ARG A 497 -18.55 -7.05 27.58
N LEU A 498 -19.15 -8.21 27.88
CA LEU A 498 -18.71 -9.49 27.34
C LEU A 498 -18.80 -9.51 25.81
N ARG A 499 -19.90 -9.00 25.26
CA ARG A 499 -20.13 -8.92 23.81
C ARG A 499 -19.12 -8.00 23.13
N ASP A 500 -18.86 -6.82 23.69
CA ASP A 500 -17.84 -5.89 23.16
C ASP A 500 -16.44 -6.51 23.16
N ALA A 501 -16.07 -7.19 24.25
CA ALA A 501 -14.81 -7.90 24.34
C ALA A 501 -14.70 -9.01 23.29
N GLN A 502 -15.78 -9.73 23.00
CA GLN A 502 -15.81 -10.74 21.95
C GLN A 502 -15.64 -10.14 20.55
N SER A 503 -16.31 -9.01 20.26
CA SER A 503 -16.20 -8.33 18.97
C SER A 503 -14.76 -7.92 18.64
N VAL A 504 -14.04 -7.36 19.61
CA VAL A 504 -12.63 -6.99 19.41
C VAL A 504 -11.71 -8.22 19.41
N ALA A 505 -12.05 -9.27 20.18
CA ALA A 505 -11.32 -10.53 20.17
C ALA A 505 -11.32 -11.23 18.80
N VAL A 506 -12.40 -11.07 18.01
CA VAL A 506 -12.44 -11.53 16.60
C VAL A 506 -11.39 -10.79 15.77
N LEU A 507 -11.28 -9.47 15.90
CA LEU A 507 -10.26 -8.70 15.17
C LEU A 507 -8.83 -9.10 15.57
N LEU A 508 -8.59 -9.27 16.88
CA LEU A 508 -7.32 -9.78 17.41
C LEU A 508 -6.97 -11.16 16.83
N THR A 509 -7.97 -12.03 16.71
CA THR A 509 -7.84 -13.36 16.11
C THR A 509 -7.41 -13.27 14.64
N VAL A 510 -8.02 -12.39 13.85
CA VAL A 510 -7.64 -12.19 12.44
C VAL A 510 -6.18 -11.74 12.30
N ALA A 511 -5.70 -10.84 13.16
CA ALA A 511 -4.28 -10.43 13.11
C ALA A 511 -3.32 -11.56 13.54
N LEU A 512 -3.71 -12.38 14.51
CA LEU A 512 -2.95 -13.56 14.93
C LEU A 512 -2.80 -14.58 13.78
N GLU A 513 -3.88 -14.82 13.04
CA GLU A 513 -3.86 -15.73 11.88
C GLU A 513 -3.03 -15.19 10.73
N ARG A 514 -3.15 -13.90 10.43
CA ARG A 514 -2.32 -13.23 9.41
C ARG A 514 -0.84 -13.36 9.74
N GLN A 515 -0.44 -13.11 10.99
CA GLN A 515 0.95 -13.27 11.41
C GLN A 515 1.46 -14.72 11.23
N ALA A 516 0.63 -15.70 11.61
CA ALA A 516 0.97 -17.12 11.43
C ALA A 516 1.09 -17.49 9.94
N LEU A 517 0.25 -16.92 9.07
CA LEU A 517 0.32 -17.11 7.63
C LEU A 517 1.57 -16.46 7.02
N GLU A 518 1.92 -15.24 7.41
CA GLU A 518 3.13 -14.54 6.97
C GLU A 518 4.39 -15.33 7.34
N GLN A 519 4.47 -15.86 8.57
CA GLN A 519 5.58 -16.72 9.01
C GLN A 519 5.66 -18.03 8.19
N ARG A 520 4.52 -18.64 7.87
CA ARG A 520 4.47 -19.85 7.01
C ARG A 520 4.90 -19.53 5.58
N ILE A 521 4.46 -18.41 5.01
CA ILE A 521 4.87 -17.95 3.67
C ILE A 521 6.37 -17.68 3.65
N GLN A 522 6.93 -17.03 4.66
CA GLN A 522 8.38 -16.81 4.75
C GLN A 522 9.17 -18.14 4.84
N ALA A 523 8.69 -19.09 5.66
CA ALA A 523 9.30 -20.40 5.78
C ALA A 523 9.24 -21.19 4.46
N ILE A 524 8.08 -21.20 3.79
CA ILE A 524 7.88 -21.86 2.50
C ILE A 524 8.67 -21.16 1.39
N SER A 525 8.68 -19.83 1.34
CA SER A 525 9.48 -19.04 0.39
C SER A 525 10.96 -19.33 0.55
N SER A 526 11.46 -19.41 1.79
CA SER A 526 12.83 -19.84 2.07
C SER A 526 13.13 -21.26 1.55
N ILE A 527 12.19 -22.20 1.67
CA ILE A 527 12.31 -23.58 1.17
C ILE A 527 12.22 -23.64 -0.37
N LEU A 528 11.27 -22.94 -0.99
CA LEU A 528 11.08 -22.89 -2.45
C LEU A 528 12.27 -22.21 -3.13
N LEU A 529 12.75 -21.10 -2.56
CA LEU A 529 13.97 -20.43 -2.98
C LEU A 529 15.17 -21.35 -2.82
N SER A 530 15.28 -22.09 -1.71
CA SER A 530 16.33 -23.11 -1.51
C SER A 530 16.25 -24.24 -2.54
N GLY A 531 15.05 -24.67 -2.94
CA GLY A 531 14.84 -25.72 -3.95
C GLY A 531 15.23 -25.28 -5.36
N GLN A 532 14.81 -24.08 -5.78
CA GLN A 532 15.18 -23.49 -7.07
C GLN A 532 16.67 -23.15 -7.14
N LEU A 533 17.23 -22.59 -6.06
CA LEU A 533 18.66 -22.31 -5.95
C LEU A 533 19.48 -23.60 -5.95
N ALA A 534 19.06 -24.67 -5.27
CA ALA A 534 19.81 -25.93 -5.22
C ALA A 534 19.98 -26.57 -6.61
N ALA A 535 18.96 -26.52 -7.46
CA ALA A 535 19.04 -27.06 -8.82
C ALA A 535 19.97 -26.22 -9.72
N GLY A 536 19.81 -24.89 -9.72
CA GLY A 536 20.66 -23.97 -10.49
C GLY A 536 22.12 -23.97 -10.02
N PHE A 537 22.31 -24.03 -8.70
CA PHE A 537 23.62 -24.13 -8.05
C PHE A 537 24.29 -25.48 -8.31
N GLY A 538 23.53 -26.58 -8.29
CA GLY A 538 24.05 -27.90 -8.67
C GLY A 538 24.63 -27.87 -10.08
N HIS A 539 23.92 -27.23 -11.02
CA HIS A 539 24.45 -27.00 -12.36
C HIS A 539 25.70 -26.11 -12.38
N GLU A 540 25.72 -25.01 -11.62
CA GLU A 540 26.86 -24.09 -11.62
C GLU A 540 28.12 -24.67 -10.96
N ILE A 541 27.97 -25.39 -9.84
CA ILE A 541 29.05 -26.14 -9.20
C ILE A 541 29.61 -27.17 -10.17
N ASN A 542 28.74 -27.98 -10.79
CA ASN A 542 29.18 -29.02 -11.71
C ASN A 542 29.91 -28.40 -12.90
N ASN A 543 29.42 -27.29 -13.45
CA ASN A 543 30.09 -26.58 -14.54
C ASN A 543 31.48 -26.08 -14.14
N LYS A 544 31.65 -25.50 -12.94
CA LYS A 544 32.94 -25.02 -12.44
C LYS A 544 33.89 -26.19 -12.09
N ILE A 545 33.38 -27.31 -11.57
CA ILE A 545 34.16 -28.53 -11.33
C ILE A 545 34.65 -29.11 -12.66
N SER A 546 33.78 -29.24 -13.66
CA SER A 546 34.16 -29.75 -14.98
C SER A 546 35.22 -28.87 -15.65
N ALA A 547 35.17 -27.55 -15.48
CA ALA A 547 36.22 -26.65 -15.95
C ALA A 547 37.58 -26.91 -15.27
N MET A 548 37.60 -27.15 -13.95
CA MET A 548 38.81 -27.54 -13.23
C MET A 548 39.33 -28.91 -13.67
N GLU A 549 38.45 -29.89 -13.89
CA GLU A 549 38.83 -31.23 -14.37
C GLU A 549 39.54 -31.17 -15.74
N ILE A 550 39.04 -30.32 -16.65
CA ILE A 550 39.66 -30.10 -17.96
C ILE A 550 41.06 -29.48 -17.79
N GLN A 551 41.20 -28.46 -16.94
CA GLN A 551 42.50 -27.82 -16.71
C GLN A 551 43.50 -28.76 -16.02
N LEU A 552 43.05 -29.57 -15.06
CA LEU A 552 43.86 -30.61 -14.43
C LEU A 552 44.31 -31.68 -15.45
N ARG A 553 43.42 -32.12 -16.35
CA ARG A 553 43.78 -33.03 -17.43
C ARG A 553 44.80 -32.41 -18.38
N ASN A 554 44.67 -31.11 -18.70
CA ASN A 554 45.64 -30.42 -19.55
C ASN A 554 47.02 -30.41 -18.89
N ILE A 555 47.11 -30.08 -17.59
CA ILE A 555 48.37 -30.15 -16.85
C ILE A 555 48.94 -31.57 -16.85
N GLN A 556 48.11 -32.60 -16.61
CA GLN A 556 48.53 -34.00 -16.64
C GLN A 556 49.07 -34.42 -18.02
N MET A 557 48.39 -34.02 -19.10
CA MET A 557 48.84 -34.29 -20.47
C MET A 557 50.17 -33.58 -20.75
N THR A 558 50.30 -32.31 -20.37
CA THR A 558 51.57 -31.57 -20.53
C THR A 558 52.70 -32.21 -19.73
N CYS A 559 52.44 -32.69 -18.52
CA CYS A 559 53.41 -33.42 -17.70
C CYS A 559 53.82 -34.76 -18.32
N ALA A 560 52.88 -35.54 -18.84
CA ALA A 560 53.17 -36.82 -19.50
C ALA A 560 53.98 -36.65 -20.80
N ASP A 561 53.72 -35.58 -21.55
CA ASP A 561 54.45 -35.28 -22.79
C ASP A 561 55.88 -34.77 -22.52
N LEU A 562 56.17 -34.26 -21.32
CA LEU A 562 57.52 -33.81 -20.92
C LEU A 562 58.48 -34.99 -20.71
N ASP A 563 57.98 -36.21 -20.51
CA ASP A 563 58.79 -37.42 -20.40
C ASP A 563 59.38 -37.88 -21.76
N ASN A 564 58.92 -37.32 -22.89
CA ASN A 564 59.22 -37.80 -24.24
C ASN A 564 60.08 -36.87 -25.14
N ASP A 565 60.35 -35.59 -24.81
CA ASP A 565 61.08 -34.69 -25.72
C ASP A 565 61.95 -33.60 -25.03
N SER A 566 63.16 -33.37 -25.55
CA SER A 566 64.30 -32.71 -24.87
C SER A 566 64.67 -31.32 -25.41
N SER A 567 63.81 -30.65 -26.19
CA SER A 567 64.13 -29.34 -26.78
C SER A 567 63.74 -28.14 -25.90
N ARG A 568 64.73 -27.30 -25.54
CA ARG A 568 64.63 -26.21 -24.54
C ARG A 568 63.54 -25.14 -24.82
N SER A 569 63.18 -24.88 -26.08
CA SER A 569 62.10 -23.93 -26.44
C SER A 569 60.70 -24.50 -26.17
N VAL A 570 60.51 -25.79 -26.43
CA VAL A 570 59.25 -26.52 -26.17
C VAL A 570 58.97 -26.60 -24.67
N TRP A 571 60.03 -26.68 -23.84
CA TRP A 571 59.91 -26.65 -22.38
C TRP A 571 59.36 -25.32 -21.84
N GLN A 572 59.73 -24.18 -22.43
CA GLN A 572 59.24 -22.87 -22.01
C GLN A 572 57.76 -22.68 -22.32
N ASP A 573 57.32 -23.04 -23.53
CA ASP A 573 55.90 -22.96 -23.91
C ASP A 573 55.04 -23.90 -23.06
N ARG A 574 55.49 -25.13 -22.82
CA ARG A 574 54.77 -26.11 -21.98
C ARG A 574 54.70 -25.71 -20.51
N LEU A 575 55.78 -25.17 -19.94
CA LEU A 575 55.77 -24.62 -18.57
C LEU A 575 54.82 -23.42 -18.45
N THR A 576 54.71 -22.61 -19.52
CA THR A 576 53.81 -21.47 -19.56
C THR A 576 52.35 -21.93 -19.60
N GLN A 577 52.02 -22.91 -20.45
CA GLN A 577 50.70 -23.54 -20.50
C GLN A 577 50.29 -24.20 -19.18
N ALA A 578 51.22 -24.91 -18.52
CA ALA A 578 50.96 -25.51 -17.22
C ALA A 578 50.70 -24.47 -16.12
N ARG A 579 51.43 -23.34 -16.14
CA ARG A 579 51.19 -22.21 -15.23
C ARG A 579 49.87 -21.50 -15.49
N GLU A 580 49.49 -21.31 -16.75
CA GLU A 580 48.20 -20.73 -17.12
C GLU A 580 47.04 -21.62 -16.67
N ALA A 581 47.13 -22.93 -16.90
CA ALA A 581 46.15 -23.89 -16.42
C ALA A 581 46.09 -23.94 -14.88
N GLN A 582 47.23 -23.86 -14.19
CA GLN A 582 47.28 -23.81 -12.73
C GLN A 582 46.61 -22.53 -12.18
N ASN A 583 46.89 -21.37 -12.79
CA ASN A 583 46.26 -20.11 -12.41
C ASN A 583 44.74 -20.14 -12.65
N GLY A 584 44.30 -20.74 -13.76
CA GLY A 584 42.88 -20.96 -14.06
C GLY A 584 42.18 -21.81 -12.99
N ILE A 585 42.84 -22.88 -12.50
CA ILE A 585 42.28 -23.73 -11.43
C ILE A 585 42.12 -22.91 -10.16
N LEU A 586 43.16 -22.13 -9.80
CA LEU A 586 43.14 -21.30 -8.60
C LEU A 586 42.01 -20.26 -8.64
N GLU A 587 41.80 -19.59 -9.79
CA GLU A 587 40.68 -18.67 -9.98
C GLU A 587 39.33 -19.38 -9.84
N THR A 588 39.18 -20.57 -10.42
CA THR A 588 37.94 -21.34 -10.35
C THR A 588 37.64 -21.80 -8.92
N VAL A 589 38.65 -22.18 -8.14
CA VAL A 589 38.52 -22.55 -6.72
C VAL A 589 38.10 -21.35 -5.87
N ILE A 590 38.70 -20.18 -6.11
CA ILE A 590 38.34 -18.94 -5.40
C ILE A 590 36.87 -18.61 -5.66
N ASP A 591 36.42 -18.71 -6.91
CA ASP A 591 35.03 -18.47 -7.29
C ASP A 591 34.07 -19.49 -6.66
N LEU A 592 34.40 -20.78 -6.70
CA LEU A 592 33.57 -21.82 -6.07
C LEU A 592 33.44 -21.59 -4.56
N LYS A 593 34.52 -21.12 -3.90
CA LYS A 593 34.51 -20.76 -2.47
C LYS A 593 33.62 -19.55 -2.19
N LYS A 594 33.52 -18.57 -3.11
CA LYS A 594 32.56 -17.46 -3.01
C LYS A 594 31.13 -17.98 -3.12
N THR A 595 30.83 -18.83 -4.12
CA THR A 595 29.49 -19.39 -4.34
C THR A 595 29.02 -20.24 -3.15
N VAL A 596 29.90 -21.05 -2.55
CA VAL A 596 29.57 -21.87 -1.36
C VAL A 596 29.33 -21.01 -0.11
N ARG A 597 30.16 -20.00 0.16
CA ARG A 597 29.94 -19.06 1.29
C ARG A 597 28.62 -18.33 1.16
N LEU A 598 28.27 -17.98 -0.07
CA LEU A 598 27.03 -17.28 -0.39
C LEU A 598 25.80 -18.14 -0.07
N PHE A 599 25.83 -19.44 -0.36
CA PHE A 599 24.79 -20.40 0.06
C PHE A 599 24.68 -20.57 1.59
N GLN A 600 25.82 -20.64 2.28
CA GLN A 600 25.83 -20.74 3.76
C GLN A 600 25.21 -19.50 4.43
N ASN A 601 25.37 -18.32 3.82
CA ASN A 601 24.80 -17.07 4.34
C ASN A 601 23.29 -16.94 4.09
N LEU A 602 22.78 -17.57 3.02
CA LEU A 602 21.35 -17.63 2.71
C LEU A 602 20.59 -18.59 3.62
N THR A 603 21.24 -19.67 4.07
CA THR A 603 20.61 -20.76 4.85
C THR A 603 20.73 -20.60 6.38
N LYS A 604 21.72 -19.85 6.87
CA LYS A 604 21.84 -19.56 8.32
C LYS A 604 20.94 -18.40 8.73
N GLY A 605 19.81 -18.71 9.35
CA GLY A 605 18.93 -17.75 10.02
C GLY A 605 19.40 -17.42 11.43
N GLU A 606 20.29 -16.44 11.58
CA GLU A 606 20.50 -15.78 12.87
C GLU A 606 19.81 -14.41 12.83
N HIS A 607 18.70 -14.28 13.57
CA HIS A 607 18.13 -12.98 13.93
C HIS A 607 18.90 -12.44 15.13
N LYS A 608 19.69 -11.38 14.93
CA LYS A 608 20.33 -10.60 16.01
C LYS A 608 19.73 -9.19 16.03
N PRO A 609 19.74 -8.50 17.18
CA PRO A 609 19.18 -7.17 17.30
C PRO A 609 20.02 -6.17 16.48
N GLY A 610 19.34 -5.15 15.96
CA GLY A 610 19.85 -3.95 15.30
C GLY A 610 21.28 -3.95 14.73
N VAL A 611 21.40 -3.93 13.41
CA VAL A 611 22.70 -3.88 12.71
C VAL A 611 23.03 -2.46 12.26
N ASP A 612 24.28 -2.06 12.48
CA ASP A 612 24.87 -0.84 11.92
C ASP A 612 25.19 -1.01 10.42
N VAL A 613 24.47 -0.25 9.59
CA VAL A 613 24.62 -0.24 8.13
C VAL A 613 25.99 0.31 7.71
N ASN A 614 26.48 1.35 8.37
CA ASN A 614 27.79 1.94 8.07
C ASN A 614 28.91 0.94 8.32
N GLN A 615 28.79 0.13 9.38
CA GLN A 615 29.74 -0.95 9.66
C GLN A 615 29.77 -1.98 8.51
N ALA A 616 28.60 -2.39 8.01
CA ALA A 616 28.50 -3.32 6.88
C ALA A 616 29.14 -2.76 5.59
N ILE A 617 28.89 -1.47 5.27
CA ILE A 617 29.50 -0.79 4.11
C ILE A 617 31.02 -0.73 4.24
N ARG A 618 31.55 -0.39 5.42
CA ARG A 618 33.00 -0.36 5.66
C ARG A 618 33.64 -1.74 5.48
N GLN A 619 32.98 -2.80 5.95
CA GLN A 619 33.46 -4.18 5.74
C GLN A 619 33.43 -4.59 4.26
N ALA A 620 32.41 -4.21 3.49
CA ALA A 620 32.37 -4.44 2.05
C ALA A 620 33.50 -3.68 1.32
N HIS A 621 33.74 -2.41 1.70
CA HIS A 621 34.84 -1.61 1.17
C HIS A 621 36.21 -2.27 1.38
N ILE A 622 36.51 -2.78 2.58
CA ILE A 622 37.78 -3.47 2.88
C ILE A 622 38.02 -4.64 1.91
N LEU A 623 36.97 -5.42 1.61
CA LEU A 623 37.07 -6.54 0.68
C LEU A 623 37.27 -6.10 -0.78
N LEU A 624 36.71 -4.95 -1.17
CA LEU A 624 36.76 -4.44 -2.55
C LEU A 624 38.05 -3.66 -2.85
N GLN A 625 38.75 -3.17 -1.83
CA GLN A 625 39.94 -2.31 -1.94
C GLN A 625 41.03 -2.83 -2.90
N PRO A 626 41.38 -4.13 -2.93
CA PRO A 626 42.38 -4.65 -3.86
C PRO A 626 41.96 -4.50 -5.33
N ILE A 627 40.65 -4.65 -5.61
CA ILE A 627 40.09 -4.56 -6.96
C ILE A 627 40.00 -3.10 -7.40
N LEU A 628 39.55 -2.20 -6.52
CA LEU A 628 39.49 -0.76 -6.79
C LEU A 628 40.86 -0.19 -7.15
N SER A 629 41.90 -0.63 -6.42
CA SER A 629 43.28 -0.20 -6.66
C SER A 629 43.81 -0.71 -8.01
N LYS A 630 43.54 -1.99 -8.34
CA LYS A 630 43.93 -2.60 -9.61
C LYS A 630 43.29 -1.90 -10.81
N GLU A 631 42.00 -1.59 -10.70
CA GLU A 631 41.20 -1.01 -11.80
C GLU A 631 41.18 0.53 -11.82
N LYS A 632 41.92 1.18 -10.92
CA LYS A 632 42.04 2.65 -10.78
C LYS A 632 40.69 3.35 -10.59
N ILE A 633 39.85 2.82 -9.71
CA ILE A 633 38.52 3.36 -9.40
C ILE A 633 38.60 4.18 -8.12
N ARG A 634 38.10 5.42 -8.15
CA ARG A 634 38.00 6.30 -6.97
C ARG A 634 36.69 6.02 -6.23
N LEU A 635 36.77 5.44 -5.04
CA LEU A 635 35.62 5.25 -4.14
C LEU A 635 35.49 6.44 -3.19
N THR A 636 34.29 7.00 -3.07
CA THR A 636 33.91 7.98 -2.04
C THR A 636 32.80 7.42 -1.16
N LEU A 637 32.91 7.64 0.15
CA LEU A 637 31.92 7.22 1.15
C LEU A 637 31.39 8.46 1.86
N ASP A 638 30.12 8.79 1.62
CA ASP A 638 29.39 9.89 2.25
C ASP A 638 28.35 9.33 3.23
N LEU A 639 28.87 8.87 4.38
CA LEU A 639 28.08 8.12 5.36
C LEU A 639 27.59 9.06 6.46
N SER A 640 26.28 9.08 6.67
CA SER A 640 25.63 9.81 7.76
C SER A 640 26.11 9.22 9.09
N PRO A 641 26.58 10.05 10.05
CA PRO A 641 27.20 9.57 11.28
C PRO A 641 26.21 8.89 12.24
N ASP A 642 24.96 9.35 12.29
CA ASP A 642 23.91 8.84 13.18
C ASP A 642 22.81 8.15 12.37
N LEU A 643 23.02 6.87 12.08
CA LEU A 643 22.01 6.03 11.44
C LEU A 643 21.41 5.05 12.46
N PRO A 644 20.08 4.94 12.53
CA PRO A 644 19.44 4.00 13.42
C PRO A 644 19.63 2.56 12.92
N PRO A 645 19.58 1.58 13.83
CA PRO A 645 19.84 0.19 13.49
C PRO A 645 18.77 -0.41 12.56
N VAL A 646 19.22 -1.30 11.66
CA VAL A 646 18.37 -2.03 10.71
C VAL A 646 18.23 -3.49 11.14
N PRO A 647 17.06 -4.14 10.99
CA PRO A 647 16.92 -5.56 11.32
C PRO A 647 17.73 -6.44 10.35
N GLY A 648 18.48 -7.41 10.87
CA GLY A 648 19.16 -8.39 10.03
C GLY A 648 20.50 -8.86 10.58
N SER A 649 21.42 -9.23 9.67
CA SER A 649 22.78 -9.67 10.00
C SER A 649 23.80 -8.87 9.22
N ILE A 650 24.86 -8.44 9.90
CA ILE A 650 25.95 -7.67 9.29
C ILE A 650 26.57 -8.39 8.09
N MET A 651 26.70 -9.71 8.13
CA MET A 651 27.21 -10.51 7.01
C MET A 651 26.27 -10.48 5.79
N ARG A 652 24.96 -10.43 6.02
CA ARG A 652 23.97 -10.36 4.92
C ARG A 652 23.98 -8.99 4.27
N LEU A 653 23.95 -7.91 5.08
CA LEU A 653 24.08 -6.54 4.57
C LEU A 653 25.40 -6.31 3.83
N GLN A 654 26.52 -6.79 4.40
CA GLN A 654 27.82 -6.75 3.74
C GLN A 654 27.76 -7.43 2.36
N GLN A 655 27.09 -8.59 2.25
CA GLN A 655 26.95 -9.30 0.98
C GLN A 655 26.08 -8.56 -0.03
N VAL A 656 24.98 -7.92 0.41
CA VAL A 656 24.14 -7.06 -0.45
C VAL A 656 24.99 -5.95 -1.06
N PHE A 657 25.71 -5.18 -0.23
CA PHE A 657 26.55 -4.08 -0.71
C PHE A 657 27.68 -4.57 -1.60
N LEU A 658 28.37 -5.65 -1.20
CA LEU A 658 29.48 -6.21 -1.99
C LEU A 658 29.03 -6.64 -3.39
N ASN A 659 27.86 -7.27 -3.52
CA ASN A 659 27.34 -7.71 -4.82
C ASN A 659 27.03 -6.53 -5.75
N ILE A 660 26.39 -5.48 -5.23
CA ILE A 660 26.07 -4.29 -6.02
C ILE A 660 27.36 -3.54 -6.41
N MET A 661 28.29 -3.37 -5.46
CA MET A 661 29.56 -2.69 -5.71
C MET A 661 30.44 -3.44 -6.72
N LEU A 662 30.49 -4.78 -6.65
CA LEU A 662 31.21 -5.58 -7.64
C LEU A 662 30.62 -5.42 -9.04
N ASN A 663 29.29 -5.38 -9.15
CA ASN A 663 28.62 -5.15 -10.42
C ASN A 663 28.98 -3.77 -10.99
N ALA A 664 28.91 -2.71 -10.18
CA ALA A 664 29.35 -1.37 -10.56
C ALA A 664 30.80 -1.34 -11.07
N VAL A 665 31.73 -1.97 -10.34
CA VAL A 665 33.14 -2.09 -10.72
C VAL A 665 33.29 -2.76 -12.09
N GLN A 666 32.62 -3.87 -12.31
CA GLN A 666 32.67 -4.63 -13.56
C GLN A 666 32.20 -3.79 -14.76
N HIS A 667 31.15 -3.00 -14.61
CA HIS A 667 30.64 -2.15 -15.70
C HIS A 667 31.49 -0.92 -16.00
N MET A 668 32.30 -0.45 -15.03
CA MET A 668 33.26 0.64 -15.24
C MET A 668 34.54 0.19 -15.97
N THR A 669 34.92 -1.08 -15.88
CA THR A 669 36.18 -1.57 -16.50
C THR A 669 36.17 -1.60 -18.02
N SER A 670 35.00 -1.62 -18.66
CA SER A 670 34.86 -1.73 -20.12
C SER A 670 35.26 -0.47 -20.90
N HIS A 671 35.42 0.69 -20.24
CA HIS A 671 35.72 1.98 -20.89
C HIS A 671 37.09 2.52 -20.44
N LYS A 672 37.97 2.87 -21.39
CA LYS A 672 39.37 3.30 -21.13
C LYS A 672 39.54 4.81 -20.86
N ASP A 673 38.60 5.65 -21.30
CA ASP A 673 38.75 7.13 -21.32
C ASP A 673 37.80 7.90 -20.38
N LYS A 674 37.12 7.23 -19.45
CA LYS A 674 36.27 7.88 -18.45
C LYS A 674 36.89 7.83 -17.07
N GLU A 675 36.67 8.90 -16.30
CA GLU A 675 36.96 8.91 -14.88
C GLU A 675 36.05 7.89 -14.18
N ARG A 676 36.64 6.93 -13.46
CA ARG A 676 35.92 5.83 -12.81
C ARG A 676 35.67 6.18 -11.35
N ARG A 677 34.44 6.54 -11.03
CA ARG A 677 34.05 6.92 -9.66
C ARG A 677 32.92 6.00 -9.18
N LEU A 678 33.06 5.56 -7.93
CA LEU A 678 32.01 4.86 -7.19
C LEU A 678 31.71 5.71 -5.96
N ASN A 679 30.47 6.13 -5.78
CA ASN A 679 30.04 6.87 -4.60
C ASN A 679 29.04 6.03 -3.81
N ILE A 680 29.18 5.99 -2.49
CA ILE A 680 28.20 5.36 -1.61
C ILE A 680 27.77 6.40 -0.60
N ALA A 681 26.48 6.69 -0.55
CA ALA A 681 25.91 7.61 0.42
C ALA A 681 24.77 6.95 1.20
N THR A 682 24.57 7.40 2.44
CA THR A 682 23.48 6.93 3.29
C THR A 682 22.62 8.12 3.71
N THR A 683 21.32 8.01 3.53
CA THR A 683 20.35 9.08 3.86
C THR A 683 19.15 8.51 4.59
N LEU A 684 18.54 9.32 5.44
CA LEU A 684 17.24 9.05 6.04
C LEU A 684 16.20 9.86 5.27
N THR A 685 15.14 9.22 4.78
CA THR A 685 14.09 9.91 4.03
C THR A 685 12.80 9.85 4.82
N ASP A 686 12.13 10.97 5.06
CA ASP A 686 10.78 10.99 5.65
C ASP A 686 9.76 10.83 4.52
N ARG A 687 9.02 9.71 4.50
CA ARG A 687 7.87 9.49 3.61
C ARG A 687 6.73 8.82 4.37
N ASP A 688 5.53 9.40 4.32
CA ASP A 688 4.28 8.78 4.79
C ASP A 688 4.37 8.15 6.21
N ASN A 689 4.90 8.90 7.20
CA ASN A 689 5.10 8.44 8.59
C ASN A 689 6.06 7.24 8.77
N VAL A 690 6.84 6.88 7.75
CA VAL A 690 7.92 5.88 7.81
C VAL A 690 9.25 6.55 7.44
N ARG A 691 10.27 6.36 8.29
CA ARG A 691 11.66 6.72 7.97
C ARG A 691 12.39 5.48 7.50
N PRO A 692 12.50 5.18 6.19
CA PRO A 692 13.44 4.20 5.71
C PRO A 692 14.87 4.77 5.63
N LEU A 693 15.85 3.88 5.82
CA LEU A 693 17.26 4.16 5.62
C LEU A 693 17.63 3.79 4.18
N ASN A 694 18.10 4.78 3.41
CA ASN A 694 18.47 4.63 2.02
C ASN A 694 19.99 4.61 1.86
N VAL A 695 20.51 3.53 1.28
CA VAL A 695 21.91 3.44 0.84
C VAL A 695 21.96 3.58 -0.68
N SER A 696 22.47 4.71 -1.16
CA SER A 696 22.67 4.94 -2.59
C SER A 696 24.08 4.53 -3.00
N ILE A 697 24.18 3.78 -4.10
CA ILE A 697 25.44 3.33 -4.71
C ILE A 697 25.44 3.84 -6.15
N THR A 698 26.27 4.84 -6.41
CA THR A 698 26.38 5.53 -7.70
C THR A 698 27.67 5.15 -8.40
N ASP A 699 27.56 4.61 -9.61
CA ASP A 699 28.68 4.31 -10.49
C ASP A 699 28.72 5.23 -11.72
N THR A 700 29.89 5.38 -12.32
CA THR A 700 30.09 6.08 -13.60
C THR A 700 30.27 5.11 -14.78
N GLY A 701 29.59 3.97 -14.75
CA GLY A 701 29.63 2.91 -15.74
C GLY A 701 28.79 3.20 -16.99
N THR A 702 28.37 2.14 -17.69
CA THR A 702 27.63 2.24 -18.96
C THR A 702 26.18 2.68 -18.81
N GLY A 703 25.64 2.68 -17.59
CA GLY A 703 24.20 2.78 -17.37
C GLY A 703 23.44 1.53 -17.81
N ILE A 704 22.20 1.44 -17.34
CA ILE A 704 21.21 0.39 -17.61
C ILE A 704 19.95 1.01 -18.21
N HIS A 705 19.43 0.42 -19.28
CA HIS A 705 18.20 0.89 -19.91
C HIS A 705 16.98 0.67 -19.00
N LYS A 706 16.06 1.64 -18.96
CA LYS A 706 14.83 1.60 -18.13
C LYS A 706 14.02 0.29 -18.19
N GLN A 707 13.84 -0.33 -19.36
CA GLN A 707 13.07 -1.59 -19.45
C GLN A 707 13.80 -2.79 -18.83
N LEU A 708 15.12 -2.70 -18.61
CA LEU A 708 15.90 -3.75 -17.96
C LEU A 708 15.94 -3.60 -16.43
N TRP A 709 15.47 -2.49 -15.86
CA TRP A 709 15.60 -2.21 -14.42
C TRP A 709 14.97 -3.29 -13.53
N GLN A 710 13.90 -3.94 -13.97
CA GLN A 710 13.32 -5.08 -13.24
C GLN A 710 14.01 -6.39 -13.58
N LYS A 711 14.31 -6.62 -14.87
CA LYS A 711 14.90 -7.88 -15.37
C LYS A 711 16.33 -8.13 -14.88
N ILE A 712 17.10 -7.09 -14.57
CA ILE A 712 18.47 -7.24 -14.06
C ILE A 712 18.55 -7.99 -12.72
N PHE A 713 17.42 -8.09 -12.01
CA PHE A 713 17.32 -8.83 -10.77
C PHE A 713 16.81 -10.26 -10.96
N ASP A 714 16.50 -10.69 -12.18
CA ASP A 714 16.04 -12.05 -12.46
C ASP A 714 17.19 -13.05 -12.34
N LEU A 715 16.86 -14.28 -11.92
CA LEU A 715 17.84 -15.34 -11.73
C LEU A 715 18.57 -15.65 -13.04
N GLY A 716 19.91 -15.53 -13.04
CA GLY A 716 20.75 -15.88 -14.18
C GLY A 716 20.77 -14.83 -15.30
N PHE A 717 20.15 -13.66 -15.10
CA PHE A 717 20.20 -12.58 -16.07
C PHE A 717 21.58 -11.90 -16.07
N SER A 718 22.26 -11.93 -17.21
CA SER A 718 23.55 -11.26 -17.40
C SER A 718 23.66 -10.74 -18.83
N THR A 719 24.12 -9.51 -19.01
CA THR A 719 24.44 -8.94 -20.33
C THR A 719 25.87 -9.27 -20.77
N ARG A 720 26.63 -10.01 -19.95
CA ARG A 720 28.02 -10.42 -20.21
C ARG A 720 28.09 -11.92 -20.49
N ALA A 721 28.95 -12.30 -21.44
CA ALA A 721 29.20 -13.69 -21.81
C ALA A 721 29.83 -14.54 -20.67
N ASP A 722 30.53 -13.91 -19.73
CA ASP A 722 31.20 -14.52 -18.58
C ASP A 722 30.48 -14.29 -17.23
N GLY A 723 29.36 -13.57 -17.24
CA GLY A 723 28.65 -13.19 -16.01
C GLY A 723 27.67 -14.26 -15.53
N THR A 724 27.73 -14.59 -14.23
CA THR A 724 26.86 -15.62 -13.62
C THR A 724 25.40 -15.18 -13.48
N GLY A 725 25.11 -13.88 -13.53
CA GLY A 725 23.76 -13.33 -13.39
C GLY A 725 23.12 -13.55 -12.01
N LEU A 726 23.90 -13.98 -11.02
CA LEU A 726 23.39 -14.26 -9.67
C LEU A 726 23.54 -13.07 -8.71
N GLY A 727 24.53 -12.20 -8.93
CA GLY A 727 24.91 -11.17 -7.95
C GLY A 727 23.78 -10.23 -7.54
N LEU A 728 23.08 -9.61 -8.51
CA LEU A 728 21.97 -8.70 -8.26
C LEU A 728 20.73 -9.42 -7.72
N PHE A 729 20.42 -10.62 -8.24
CA PHE A 729 19.34 -11.47 -7.71
C PHE A 729 19.55 -11.72 -6.20
N ILE A 730 20.76 -12.12 -5.80
CA ILE A 730 21.10 -12.37 -4.40
C ILE A 730 21.00 -11.11 -3.56
N ALA A 731 21.49 -9.97 -4.08
CA ALA A 731 21.40 -8.70 -3.37
C ALA A 731 19.94 -8.34 -3.08
N ARG A 732 19.05 -8.50 -4.07
CA ARG A 732 17.62 -8.26 -3.93
C ARG A 732 16.98 -9.25 -2.94
N SER A 733 17.18 -10.55 -3.10
CA SER A 733 16.60 -11.55 -2.20
C SER A 733 17.05 -11.39 -0.75
N LEU A 734 18.32 -11.03 -0.51
CA LEU A 734 18.82 -10.78 0.84
C LEU A 734 18.21 -9.51 1.44
N ALA A 735 18.13 -8.41 0.68
CA ALA A 735 17.48 -7.19 1.14
C ALA A 735 16.00 -7.39 1.45
N GLU A 736 15.26 -8.07 0.56
CA GLU A 736 13.85 -8.43 0.75
C GLU A 736 13.65 -9.33 1.98
N SER A 737 14.57 -10.26 2.24
CA SER A 737 14.52 -11.08 3.46
C SER A 737 14.68 -10.28 4.76
N MET A 738 15.22 -9.05 4.68
CA MET A 738 15.37 -8.12 5.81
C MET A 738 14.26 -7.05 5.84
N GLY A 739 13.23 -7.19 5.00
CA GLY A 739 12.14 -6.22 4.88
C GLY A 739 12.51 -4.96 4.10
N GLY A 740 13.64 -4.97 3.39
CA GLY A 740 14.10 -3.89 2.53
C GLY A 740 13.87 -4.15 1.04
N HIS A 741 14.22 -3.16 0.21
CA HIS A 741 14.09 -3.25 -1.23
C HIS A 741 15.35 -2.75 -1.95
N VAL A 742 15.64 -3.34 -3.10
CA VAL A 742 16.76 -2.92 -3.97
C VAL A 742 16.19 -2.55 -5.32
N TYR A 743 16.47 -1.34 -5.78
CA TYR A 743 16.02 -0.85 -7.07
C TYR A 743 17.02 0.09 -7.73
N VAL A 744 16.82 0.35 -9.02
CA VAL A 744 17.54 1.39 -9.75
C VAL A 744 16.74 2.68 -9.62
N GLU A 745 17.32 3.70 -8.97
CA GLU A 745 16.66 5.00 -8.80
C GLU A 745 16.78 5.81 -10.08
N ARG A 746 18.01 5.92 -10.60
CA ARG A 746 18.33 6.63 -11.83
C ARG A 746 19.41 5.89 -12.58
N SER A 747 19.29 5.89 -13.89
CA SER A 747 20.29 5.33 -14.77
C SER A 747 20.26 6.11 -16.07
N PHE A 748 21.40 6.66 -16.43
CA PHE A 748 21.55 7.40 -17.68
C PHE A 748 22.60 6.67 -18.50
N ILE A 749 22.21 6.12 -19.63
CA ILE A 749 23.18 5.58 -20.57
C ILE A 749 23.85 6.78 -21.23
N PRO A 750 25.20 6.94 -21.14
CA PRO A 750 26.24 6.13 -20.52
C PRO A 750 26.94 6.87 -19.38
N ILE A 751 26.20 7.66 -18.62
CA ILE A 751 26.72 8.44 -17.49
C ILE A 751 26.95 7.53 -16.28
N GLY A 752 26.08 6.53 -16.08
CA GLY A 752 26.19 5.57 -14.98
C GLY A 752 24.84 5.22 -14.35
N THR A 753 24.88 4.48 -13.24
CA THR A 753 23.69 3.97 -12.54
C THR A 753 23.72 4.38 -11.07
N ILE A 754 22.54 4.64 -10.50
CA ILE A 754 22.30 4.83 -9.08
C ILE A 754 21.41 3.67 -8.62
N PHE A 755 21.99 2.76 -7.86
CA PHE A 755 21.25 1.75 -7.11
C PHE A 755 20.89 2.28 -5.74
N VAL A 756 19.67 2.01 -5.29
CA VAL A 756 19.24 2.33 -3.93
C VAL A 756 18.86 1.03 -3.22
N VAL A 757 19.42 0.85 -2.03
CA VAL A 757 19.02 -0.18 -1.08
C VAL A 757 18.24 0.52 0.03
N GLU A 758 16.94 0.32 0.05
CA GLU A 758 16.02 0.83 1.05
C GLU A 758 15.87 -0.20 2.17
N LEU A 759 16.09 0.21 3.42
CA LEU A 759 16.10 -0.66 4.58
C LEU A 759 15.16 -0.11 5.68
N PRO A 760 14.36 -0.98 6.33
CA PRO A 760 13.49 -0.56 7.43
C PRO A 760 14.31 -0.25 8.68
N ILE A 761 13.86 0.72 9.47
CA ILE A 761 14.52 1.13 10.71
C ILE A 761 13.84 0.47 11.91
N VAL A 762 14.64 0.00 12.87
CA VAL A 762 14.12 -0.44 14.18
C VAL A 762 13.95 0.80 15.07
N LYS A 763 12.72 1.13 15.47
CA LYS A 763 12.50 2.16 16.51
C LYS A 763 13.14 1.69 17.81
N GLU A 764 14.12 2.43 18.33
CA GLU A 764 14.62 2.21 19.69
C GLU A 764 13.44 2.37 20.66
N LYS A 765 13.26 1.41 21.57
CA LYS A 765 12.39 1.56 22.73
C LYS A 765 12.94 2.73 23.55
N GLU A 766 12.23 3.86 23.58
CA GLU A 766 12.45 4.87 24.61
C GLU A 766 12.36 4.16 25.97
N SER A 767 13.46 4.24 26.72
CA SER A 767 13.72 3.47 27.94
C SER A 767 13.02 4.06 29.15
#